data_AF-A0ABD2R6J7-F1
#
_entry.id   AF-A0ABD2R6J7-F1
#
_cell.length_a   1.000
_cell.length_b   1.000
_cell.length_c   1.000
_cell.angle_alpha   90.00
_cell.angle_beta   90.00
_cell.angle_gamma   90.00
#
_symmetry.space_group_name_H-M   'P 1'
#
loop_
_entity.id
_entity.type
_entity.pdbx_description
1 polymer ?
#
loop_
_entity_poly.entity_id
_entity_poly.type
_entity_poly.pdbx_seq_one_letter_code
_entity_poly.pdbx_strand_id
1 'polypeptide(L)'
;MTSRRGILSSSQEVILSPWLTQLIQNAINEFALEGQPKDVGAFFEYIRARFPALKIQLPCTSSNVNEETDFSLEMLEEQIYLLIRERMDVNLWHWDLARNGKKISAGGGGGNVESLLLGKYISSLAGENLDSPASESAHKTHLESRMPLTAYEGFGPSDCDRIYLSSCGHAVHQGCLDRYLSSLKERYTRRIVFEGGHIVDPDQGEFLCPVCRGLANSVLPTLPVDSGRFTSLHSSSSPSDAVGPSSSSSGVVDALHFQKALFLLQSAADVSGSREIFQRIPLRQFGRMRVNLESSYRVLCGMYFPDNDKISESGRLSHSLILYDTLKYSLISTEIATRSGKTSLAPNYSLGALYKELQSSNGFIFALLLSIVQSTRTNNSLTVLLRLRGIQLFAESICTGTSANEISDPSVGGNMQDILECAETEDQYPDIQFWRWSADPVLAHDAFSTLMWIIYCLPCPVLSCEDAFLSLVHLFYAVAVTQAIITYCRKRQCSLLELGCDDSLVTDIYKVIEEQGVAHQYFDSNFIETSYDIKDAIRSLTFPYLRRCALLWKLIHSSRVVPFNDGTNILDGSAYSTNELMECGENNAAELIQIEKLEKILKIPSLDNVLNDVTIRLVVQKWLNHFYKHFETRGLKGALYSTPAAPFKLMLLPHLYQDLLQRYIKQNCPDCGAVQKDPALCLLCGKLCSASWKTCCRESGCQTHAMACGAVTGVFLLIRKTTVLLQRSARQAPWPSPYLDVFGEEDIDMHRGKPLYLNEERYAALTHMVASHGLDRSSKVLRQTTIGAFFML
;
A
#
# COMPACT_ATOMS: atom_id res chain seq x y z
N MET A 1 39.80 18.55 45.98
CA MET A 1 39.66 19.91 46.55
C MET A 1 38.30 20.46 46.17
N THR A 2 37.55 20.87 47.18
CA THR A 2 36.17 21.37 47.18
C THR A 2 35.97 22.65 46.35
N SER A 3 34.87 22.75 45.58
CA SER A 3 34.07 23.98 45.56
C SER A 3 32.67 23.79 44.94
N ARG A 4 31.67 23.87 45.83
CA ARG A 4 30.35 24.52 45.77
C ARG A 4 29.43 24.43 44.53
N ARG A 5 28.29 23.78 44.80
CA ARG A 5 26.95 24.04 44.28
C ARG A 5 26.64 25.54 44.08
N GLY A 6 26.06 25.84 42.92
CA GLY A 6 25.17 26.97 42.69
C GLY A 6 23.98 26.47 41.86
N ILE A 7 22.84 26.29 42.52
CA ILE A 7 21.54 25.99 41.91
C ILE A 7 21.05 27.30 41.28
N LEU A 8 20.85 27.30 39.95
CA LEU A 8 20.03 28.29 39.25
C LEU A 8 19.07 27.52 38.36
N SER A 9 17.84 27.40 38.85
CA SER A 9 16.67 27.12 38.03
C SER A 9 16.46 28.32 37.11
N SER A 10 16.72 28.15 35.81
CA SER A 10 16.25 29.07 34.78
C SER A 10 15.50 28.26 33.73
N SER A 11 14.20 28.55 33.63
CA SER A 11 13.36 28.33 32.46
C SER A 11 14.19 28.39 31.17
N GLN A 12 14.21 27.31 30.39
CA GLN A 12 14.81 27.30 29.06
C GLN A 12 13.96 28.21 28.14
N GLU A 13 14.31 29.50 28.10
CA GLU A 13 14.06 30.32 26.93
C GLU A 13 14.94 29.75 25.81
N VAL A 14 14.33 29.08 24.83
CA VAL A 14 14.99 28.73 23.57
C VAL A 14 15.33 30.05 22.89
N ILE A 15 16.61 30.42 22.86
CA ILE A 15 17.09 31.57 22.10
C ILE A 15 16.93 31.23 20.61
N LEU A 16 15.86 31.72 19.97
CA LEU A 16 15.60 31.54 18.54
C LEU A 16 16.54 32.43 17.70
N SER A 17 17.01 31.91 16.55
CA SER A 17 17.92 32.65 15.68
C SER A 17 17.20 33.80 14.93
N PRO A 18 17.88 34.94 14.65
CA PRO A 18 17.33 36.02 13.83
C PRO A 18 16.87 35.56 12.44
N TRP A 19 17.51 34.51 11.91
CA TRP A 19 17.18 33.87 10.65
C TRP A 19 15.78 33.24 10.66
N LEU A 20 15.43 32.48 11.71
CA LEU A 20 14.11 31.85 11.85
C LEU A 20 12.99 32.90 11.97
N THR A 21 13.26 34.02 12.64
CA THR A 21 12.32 35.14 12.74
C THR A 21 12.02 35.74 11.35
N GLN A 22 13.06 35.91 10.52
CA GLN A 22 12.92 36.43 9.16
C GLN A 22 12.16 35.45 8.25
N LEU A 23 12.44 34.15 8.35
CA LEU A 23 11.71 33.12 7.59
C LEU A 23 10.22 33.12 7.90
N ILE A 24 9.87 33.10 9.18
CA ILE A 24 8.47 33.08 9.63
C ILE A 24 7.75 34.34 9.18
N GLN A 25 8.39 35.52 9.27
CA GLN A 25 7.79 36.76 8.82
C GLN A 25 7.59 36.80 7.29
N ASN A 26 8.53 36.26 6.51
CA ASN A 26 8.39 36.15 5.06
C ASN A 26 7.21 35.24 4.67
N ALA A 27 7.08 34.09 5.32
CA ALA A 27 5.97 33.17 5.09
C ALA A 27 4.61 33.76 5.47
N ILE A 28 4.53 34.51 6.57
CA ILE A 28 3.29 35.21 6.96
C ILE A 28 2.91 36.26 5.92
N ASN A 29 3.89 37.04 5.43
CA ASN A 29 3.64 38.05 4.40
C ASN A 29 3.18 37.39 3.10
N GLU A 30 3.83 36.29 2.69
CA GLU A 30 3.47 35.54 1.49
C GLU A 30 2.05 34.96 1.60
N PHE A 31 1.71 34.34 2.72
CA PHE A 31 0.36 33.82 2.95
C PHE A 31 -0.70 34.94 3.01
N ALA A 32 -0.36 36.09 3.58
CA ALA A 32 -1.27 37.22 3.70
C ALA A 32 -1.61 37.89 2.36
N LEU A 33 -0.79 37.72 1.32
CA LEU A 33 -1.06 38.27 -0.01
C LEU A 33 -2.23 37.57 -0.71
N GLU A 34 -2.35 36.25 -0.51
CA GLU A 34 -3.29 35.40 -1.26
C GLU A 34 -4.37 34.74 -0.38
N GLY A 35 -4.12 34.66 0.94
CA GLY A 35 -4.97 34.04 1.95
C GLY A 35 -6.22 34.85 2.27
N GLN A 36 -7.30 34.15 2.65
CA GLN A 36 -8.48 34.80 3.23
C GLN A 36 -8.13 35.38 4.62
N PRO A 37 -8.70 36.51 5.04
CA PRO A 37 -8.38 37.12 6.34
C PRO A 37 -8.55 36.16 7.54
N LYS A 38 -9.55 35.26 7.47
CA LYS A 38 -9.78 34.22 8.48
C LYS A 38 -8.64 33.19 8.49
N ASP A 39 -8.17 32.76 7.32
CA ASP A 39 -7.09 31.78 7.17
C ASP A 39 -5.78 32.37 7.70
N VAL A 40 -5.47 33.62 7.31
CA VAL A 40 -4.26 34.34 7.75
C VAL A 40 -4.27 34.55 9.26
N GLY A 41 -5.43 34.88 9.84
CA GLY A 41 -5.58 34.98 11.29
C GLY A 41 -5.31 33.65 12.01
N ALA A 42 -5.87 32.55 11.52
CA ALA A 42 -5.66 31.21 12.07
C ALA A 42 -4.18 30.77 11.95
N PHE A 43 -3.56 30.98 10.79
CA PHE A 43 -2.14 30.75 10.57
C PHE A 43 -1.27 31.48 11.60
N PHE A 44 -1.58 32.76 11.84
CA PHE A 44 -0.87 33.57 12.82
C PHE A 44 -1.03 33.04 14.24
N GLU A 45 -2.25 32.63 14.64
CA GLU A 45 -2.49 32.02 15.96
C GLU A 45 -1.68 30.74 16.16
N TYR A 46 -1.60 29.89 15.13
CA TYR A 46 -0.78 28.68 15.17
C TYR A 46 0.69 29.00 15.43
N ILE A 47 1.26 29.95 14.67
CA ILE A 47 2.66 30.36 14.81
C ILE A 47 2.90 30.97 16.20
N ARG A 48 2.00 31.83 16.68
CA ARG A 48 2.10 32.43 18.02
C ARG A 48 2.10 31.37 19.12
N ALA A 49 1.25 30.35 18.99
CA ALA A 49 1.15 29.27 19.98
C ALA A 49 2.42 28.42 20.06
N ARG A 50 3.06 28.13 18.92
CA ARG A 50 4.29 27.31 18.85
C ARG A 50 5.56 28.09 19.10
N PHE A 51 5.59 29.39 18.78
CA PHE A 51 6.76 30.26 18.92
C PHE A 51 6.43 31.53 19.74
N PRO A 52 6.08 31.40 21.03
CA PRO A 52 5.63 32.54 21.86
C PRO A 52 6.71 33.62 22.08
N ALA A 53 7.99 33.29 21.86
CA ALA A 53 9.11 34.22 22.00
C ALA A 53 9.28 35.19 20.80
N LEU A 54 8.59 34.96 19.68
CA LEU A 54 8.72 35.81 18.49
C LEU A 54 7.75 37.00 18.55
N LYS A 55 8.28 38.23 18.47
CA LYS A 55 7.49 39.46 18.31
C LYS A 55 7.10 39.66 16.85
N ILE A 56 6.08 38.95 16.41
CA ILE A 56 5.60 38.98 15.02
C ILE A 56 4.45 39.98 14.90
N GLN A 57 4.40 40.77 13.81
CA GLN A 57 3.32 41.72 13.54
C GLN A 57 2.27 41.09 12.62
N LEU A 58 0.98 41.26 12.94
CA LEU A 58 -0.11 40.85 12.07
C LEU A 58 -0.22 41.83 10.89
N PRO A 59 -0.22 41.35 9.64
CA PRO A 59 -0.53 42.21 8.49
C PRO A 59 -1.95 42.78 8.62
N CYS A 60 -2.12 44.09 8.45
CA CYS A 60 -3.44 44.72 8.44
C CYS A 60 -4.24 44.31 7.19
N THR A 61 -5.14 43.33 7.31
CA THR A 61 -6.07 42.96 6.23
C THR A 61 -7.46 43.52 6.51
N SER A 62 -7.95 44.42 5.66
CA SER A 62 -9.34 44.91 5.67
C SER A 62 -10.10 44.36 4.48
N SER A 63 -11.18 43.60 4.69
CA SER A 63 -12.37 43.61 3.82
C SER A 63 -13.51 42.72 4.32
N ASN A 64 -14.71 43.13 3.94
CA ASN A 64 -16.02 42.58 4.29
C ASN A 64 -16.19 41.09 3.99
N VAL A 65 -16.83 40.39 4.93
CA VAL A 65 -17.25 38.99 4.83
C VAL A 65 -18.54 38.94 4.01
N ASN A 66 -18.50 38.39 2.80
CA ASN A 66 -19.70 37.79 2.23
C ASN A 66 -19.80 36.38 2.79
N GLU A 67 -20.90 36.09 3.48
CA GLU A 67 -21.28 34.73 3.84
C GLU A 67 -21.65 33.99 2.55
N GLU A 68 -20.72 33.19 2.02
CA GLU A 68 -21.02 32.28 0.92
C GLU A 68 -21.63 30.96 1.43
N THR A 69 -22.66 30.57 0.70
CA THR A 69 -23.48 29.35 0.73
C THR A 69 -22.76 28.06 1.13
N ASP A 70 -23.48 27.14 1.79
CA ASP A 70 -23.06 25.77 2.12
C ASP A 70 -22.43 25.04 0.92
N PHE A 71 -21.11 25.13 0.76
CA PHE A 71 -20.34 24.43 -0.25
C PHE A 71 -19.76 23.14 0.35
N SER A 72 -20.14 21.98 -0.20
CA SER A 72 -19.64 20.69 0.31
C SER A 72 -18.30 20.31 -0.33
N LEU A 73 -17.46 19.59 0.41
CA LEU A 73 -16.21 19.03 -0.12
C LEU A 73 -16.45 18.01 -1.26
N GLU A 74 -17.66 17.43 -1.36
CA GLU A 74 -18.05 16.61 -2.51
C GLU A 74 -18.22 17.45 -3.78
N MET A 75 -18.89 18.61 -3.68
CA MET A 75 -19.00 19.57 -4.79
C MET A 75 -17.63 20.12 -5.19
N LEU A 76 -16.71 20.28 -4.24
CA LEU A 76 -15.33 20.66 -4.51
C LEU A 76 -14.62 19.63 -5.41
N GLU A 77 -14.76 18.33 -5.12
CA GLU A 77 -14.14 17.29 -5.97
C GLU A 77 -14.67 17.31 -7.40
N GLU A 78 -15.98 17.51 -7.58
CA GLU A 78 -16.60 17.63 -8.91
C GLU A 78 -16.07 18.84 -9.67
N GLN A 79 -15.93 20.00 -9.01
CA GLN A 79 -15.35 21.19 -9.62
C GLN A 79 -13.88 20.99 -10.00
N ILE A 80 -13.07 20.42 -9.11
CA ILE A 80 -11.66 20.10 -9.41
C ILE A 80 -11.60 19.19 -10.64
N TYR A 81 -12.45 18.17 -10.71
CA TYR A 81 -12.51 17.27 -11.86
C TYR A 81 -12.84 18.01 -13.17
N LEU A 82 -13.84 18.90 -13.16
CA LEU A 82 -14.21 19.68 -14.35
C LEU A 82 -13.08 20.60 -14.82
N LEU A 83 -12.42 21.30 -13.89
CA LEU A 83 -11.28 22.16 -14.20
C LEU A 83 -10.07 21.38 -14.73
N ILE A 84 -9.82 20.18 -14.20
CA ILE A 84 -8.78 19.29 -14.72
C ILE A 84 -9.09 18.95 -16.17
N ARG A 85 -10.33 18.54 -16.46
CA ARG A 85 -10.74 18.16 -17.81
C ARG A 85 -10.61 19.33 -18.80
N GLU A 86 -11.06 20.52 -18.41
CA GLU A 86 -10.93 21.73 -19.23
C GLU A 86 -9.46 22.04 -19.56
N ARG A 87 -8.57 21.96 -18.57
CA ARG A 87 -7.13 22.18 -18.81
C ARG A 87 -6.48 21.08 -19.63
N MET A 88 -6.91 19.83 -19.46
CA MET A 88 -6.43 18.73 -20.30
C MET A 88 -6.79 18.95 -21.77
N ASP A 89 -8.02 19.40 -22.06
CA ASP A 89 -8.43 19.72 -23.42
C ASP A 89 -7.53 20.84 -24.00
N VAL A 90 -7.28 21.91 -23.24
CA VAL A 90 -6.37 23.00 -23.68
C VAL A 90 -4.94 22.49 -23.94
N ASN A 91 -4.39 21.66 -23.04
CA ASN A 91 -3.03 21.12 -23.16
C ASN A 91 -2.87 20.15 -24.34
N LEU A 92 -3.86 19.29 -24.59
CA LEU A 92 -3.87 18.41 -25.76
C LEU A 92 -3.94 19.23 -27.06
N TRP A 93 -4.74 20.28 -27.11
CA TRP A 93 -4.85 21.16 -28.28
C TRP A 93 -3.53 21.90 -28.55
N HIS A 94 -2.88 22.42 -27.51
CA HIS A 94 -1.57 23.07 -27.65
C HIS A 94 -0.47 22.11 -28.08
N TRP A 95 -0.53 20.84 -27.67
CA TRP A 95 0.40 19.81 -28.14
C TRP A 95 0.24 19.48 -29.62
N ASP A 96 -1.00 19.31 -30.10
CA ASP A 96 -1.27 19.08 -31.52
C ASP A 96 -0.82 20.27 -32.39
N LEU A 97 -0.88 21.49 -31.85
CA LEU A 97 -0.29 22.70 -32.45
C LEU A 97 1.25 22.70 -32.40
N ALA A 98 1.86 22.28 -31.29
CA ALA A 98 3.32 22.22 -31.13
C ALA A 98 3.97 21.15 -32.02
N ARG A 99 3.23 20.10 -32.41
CA ARG A 99 3.63 19.14 -33.45
C ARG A 99 3.90 19.83 -34.80
N ASN A 100 3.32 21.03 -35.03
CA ASN A 100 3.54 21.86 -36.21
C ASN A 100 4.53 23.03 -36.00
N GLY A 101 5.32 22.99 -34.93
CA GLY A 101 6.48 23.88 -34.74
C GLY A 101 6.46 24.63 -33.41
N LYS A 102 7.66 24.65 -32.80
CA LYS A 102 8.11 25.28 -31.54
C LYS A 102 7.96 24.45 -30.25
N LYS A 103 9.11 24.39 -29.56
CA LYS A 103 9.33 23.84 -28.22
C LYS A 103 8.28 24.36 -27.23
N ILE A 104 7.76 23.47 -26.39
CA ILE A 104 7.01 23.80 -25.19
C ILE A 104 7.92 24.65 -24.30
N SER A 105 7.71 25.96 -24.28
CA SER A 105 8.25 26.82 -23.23
C SER A 105 7.35 26.68 -22.01
N ALA A 106 7.93 26.32 -20.86
CA ALA A 106 7.33 26.53 -19.57
C ALA A 106 7.08 28.04 -19.37
N GLY A 107 5.85 28.48 -19.61
CA GLY A 107 5.41 29.85 -19.39
C GLY A 107 4.46 29.89 -18.20
N GLY A 108 4.85 30.58 -17.14
CA GLY A 108 3.97 30.91 -16.02
C GLY A 108 4.76 31.25 -14.76
N GLY A 109 4.79 32.55 -14.41
CA GLY A 109 5.55 33.08 -13.28
C GLY A 109 5.17 32.47 -11.94
N GLY A 110 6.17 31.90 -11.26
CA GLY A 110 6.05 31.33 -9.93
C GLY A 110 6.02 32.42 -8.85
N GLY A 111 4.82 32.77 -8.39
CA GLY A 111 4.61 32.87 -6.94
C GLY A 111 4.62 31.45 -6.38
N ASN A 112 5.18 31.22 -5.19
CA ASN A 112 5.46 29.87 -4.69
C ASN A 112 4.14 29.16 -4.28
N VAL A 113 3.41 28.61 -5.25
CA VAL A 113 2.11 27.92 -5.10
C VAL A 113 2.15 26.81 -4.03
N GLU A 114 3.34 26.26 -3.79
CA GLU A 114 3.68 25.33 -2.73
C GLU A 114 3.34 25.85 -1.33
N SER A 115 3.57 27.14 -1.11
CA SER A 115 3.43 27.81 0.18
C SER A 115 1.95 27.94 0.57
N LEU A 116 1.05 28.16 -0.39
CA LEU A 116 -0.37 28.44 -0.10
C LEU A 116 -1.11 27.26 0.53
N LEU A 117 -1.06 26.06 -0.08
CA LEU A 117 -1.74 24.87 0.48
C LEU A 117 -1.21 24.51 1.87
N LEU A 118 0.11 24.65 2.06
CA LEU A 118 0.75 24.36 3.33
C LEU A 118 0.36 25.39 4.39
N GLY A 119 0.28 26.67 4.03
CA GLY A 119 -0.22 27.74 4.90
C GLY A 119 -1.66 27.49 5.34
N LYS A 120 -2.52 27.02 4.43
CA LYS A 120 -3.91 26.67 4.75
C LYS A 120 -4.04 25.42 5.59
N TYR A 121 -3.22 24.40 5.33
CA TYR A 121 -3.09 23.24 6.22
C TYR A 121 -2.69 23.68 7.64
N ILE A 122 -1.66 24.51 7.78
CA ILE A 122 -1.23 25.06 9.08
C ILE A 122 -2.34 25.89 9.73
N SER A 123 -3.08 26.67 8.93
CA SER A 123 -4.25 27.43 9.41
C SER A 123 -5.34 26.51 9.98
N SER A 124 -5.61 25.38 9.33
CA SER A 124 -6.60 24.39 9.78
C SER A 124 -6.20 23.73 11.12
N LEU A 125 -4.90 23.60 11.40
CA LEU A 125 -4.37 23.09 12.67
C LEU A 125 -4.57 24.07 13.85
N ALA A 126 -4.80 25.36 13.58
CA ALA A 126 -4.95 26.39 14.61
C ALA A 126 -6.19 26.14 15.47
N GLY A 127 -5.99 25.55 16.66
CA GLY A 127 -7.04 25.20 17.62
C GLY A 127 -7.21 23.70 17.90
N GLU A 128 -6.28 22.83 17.51
CA GLU A 128 -6.27 21.40 17.93
C GLU A 128 -5.87 21.18 19.41
N ASN A 129 -5.70 22.22 20.24
CA ASN A 129 -5.23 22.11 21.64
C ASN A 129 -6.06 22.93 22.65
N LEU A 130 -7.40 22.79 22.69
CA LEU A 130 -8.17 23.27 23.86
C LEU A 130 -9.32 22.37 24.35
N ASP A 131 -9.79 21.37 23.59
CA ASP A 131 -11.00 20.61 23.96
C ASP A 131 -10.79 19.08 23.97
N SER A 132 -9.72 18.58 24.58
CA SER A 132 -9.68 17.19 25.07
C SER A 132 -9.81 17.21 26.59
N PRO A 133 -10.78 16.50 27.20
CA PRO A 133 -10.87 16.42 28.65
C PRO A 133 -9.66 15.63 29.14
N ALA A 134 -8.68 16.34 29.67
CA ALA A 134 -7.56 15.76 30.38
C ALA A 134 -8.10 14.85 31.49
N SER A 135 -7.88 13.54 31.35
CA SER A 135 -7.91 12.66 32.50
C SER A 135 -6.70 13.02 33.35
N GLU A 136 -6.97 13.58 34.53
CA GLU A 136 -5.97 13.78 35.56
C GLU A 136 -5.32 12.44 35.91
N SER A 137 -4.01 12.48 36.15
CA SER A 137 -3.12 11.43 36.67
C SER A 137 -2.39 10.53 35.65
N ALA A 138 -1.21 10.99 35.23
CA ALA A 138 -0.07 10.09 35.01
C ALA A 138 1.21 10.79 35.45
N HIS A 139 1.85 10.21 36.47
CA HIS A 139 3.08 10.71 37.09
C HIS A 139 4.23 10.78 36.08
N LYS A 140 4.91 11.94 36.03
CA LYS A 140 6.21 12.10 35.37
C LYS A 140 7.29 11.30 36.10
N THR A 141 7.77 10.24 35.48
CA THR A 141 9.10 9.68 35.75
C THR A 141 9.89 9.64 34.44
N HIS A 142 10.70 10.68 34.23
CA HIS A 142 11.80 10.67 33.28
C HIS A 142 13.00 10.00 33.95
N LEU A 143 13.55 8.94 33.35
CA LEU A 143 14.96 8.78 32.98
C LEU A 143 15.16 7.39 32.36
N GLU A 144 15.55 7.31 31.08
CA GLU A 144 16.79 6.61 30.65
C GLU A 144 16.92 6.54 29.12
N SER A 145 18.17 6.72 28.68
CA SER A 145 18.75 6.34 27.38
C SER A 145 18.29 7.08 26.11
N ARG A 146 19.00 8.19 25.81
CA ARG A 146 19.19 8.69 24.43
C ARG A 146 19.97 7.65 23.61
N MET A 147 19.26 6.91 22.76
CA MET A 147 19.83 6.36 21.52
C MET A 147 19.62 7.39 20.39
N PRO A 148 20.50 7.47 19.39
CA PRO A 148 20.22 8.26 18.20
C PRO A 148 19.01 7.64 17.51
N LEU A 149 17.89 8.38 17.43
CA LEU A 149 16.70 7.96 16.69
C LEU A 149 17.12 7.67 15.25
N THR A 150 17.08 6.39 14.87
CA THR A 150 17.11 5.95 13.49
C THR A 150 15.99 6.65 12.73
N ALA A 151 16.32 7.20 11.55
CA ALA A 151 15.36 7.81 10.63
C ALA A 151 14.06 6.99 10.57
N TYR A 152 12.91 7.67 10.68
CA TYR A 152 11.59 7.09 10.51
C TYR A 152 11.48 6.46 9.11
N GLU A 153 11.75 5.16 9.00
CA GLU A 153 11.76 4.36 7.77
C GLU A 153 10.39 3.70 7.52
N GLY A 154 9.32 4.50 7.47
CA GLY A 154 8.12 4.12 6.71
C GLY A 154 6.79 4.19 7.45
N PHE A 155 5.75 4.47 6.65
CA PHE A 155 4.35 4.27 6.99
C PHE A 155 4.02 2.77 6.88
N GLY A 156 3.66 2.14 8.00
CA GLY A 156 3.34 0.72 8.09
C GLY A 156 3.68 0.13 9.46
N PRO A 157 3.24 -1.10 9.76
CA PRO A 157 3.57 -1.79 11.00
C PRO A 157 5.08 -2.00 11.18
N SER A 158 5.56 -2.02 12.43
CA SER A 158 6.97 -2.30 12.76
C SER A 158 7.37 -3.77 12.55
N ASP A 159 6.41 -4.68 12.75
CA ASP A 159 6.68 -6.12 12.91
C ASP A 159 6.26 -6.97 11.71
N CYS A 160 5.71 -6.34 10.66
CA CYS A 160 5.31 -7.03 9.43
C CYS A 160 5.38 -6.09 8.25
N ASP A 161 5.46 -6.67 7.04
CA ASP A 161 5.51 -5.86 5.82
C ASP A 161 4.29 -4.91 5.78
N ARG A 162 3.07 -5.48 5.81
CA ARG A 162 1.78 -4.76 5.71
C ARG A 162 0.57 -5.57 6.20
N ILE A 163 -0.59 -4.91 6.25
CA ILE A 163 -1.86 -5.49 6.72
C ILE A 163 -2.70 -6.03 5.55
N TYR A 164 -3.19 -7.26 5.72
CA TYR A 164 -4.11 -7.93 4.82
C TYR A 164 -5.52 -7.97 5.42
N LEU A 165 -6.52 -7.56 4.64
CA LEU A 165 -7.91 -7.59 5.06
C LEU A 165 -8.66 -8.79 4.49
N SER A 166 -9.52 -9.36 5.32
CA SER A 166 -10.22 -10.60 5.03
C SER A 166 -11.62 -10.59 5.68
N SER A 167 -12.64 -11.12 5.00
CA SER A 167 -14.00 -11.29 5.57
C SER A 167 -14.55 -12.69 5.36
N CYS A 168 -15.51 -13.07 6.22
CA CYS A 168 -16.34 -14.26 6.06
C CYS A 168 -17.61 -14.02 5.22
N GLY A 169 -17.90 -12.77 4.84
CA GLY A 169 -19.04 -12.38 4.00
C GLY A 169 -20.40 -12.27 4.72
N HIS A 170 -20.50 -12.59 6.00
CA HIS A 170 -21.76 -12.49 6.75
C HIS A 170 -21.99 -11.08 7.30
N ALA A 171 -23.26 -10.63 7.31
CA ALA A 171 -23.68 -9.40 7.98
C ALA A 171 -24.32 -9.67 9.34
N VAL A 172 -24.30 -8.66 10.19
CA VAL A 172 -24.92 -8.66 11.51
C VAL A 172 -25.46 -7.26 11.79
N HIS A 173 -26.64 -7.16 12.41
CA HIS A 173 -27.16 -5.87 12.89
C HIS A 173 -26.29 -5.35 14.04
N GLN A 174 -26.02 -4.05 14.07
CA GLN A 174 -25.22 -3.41 15.13
C GLN A 174 -25.69 -3.81 16.53
N GLY A 175 -27.00 -3.68 16.82
CA GLY A 175 -27.53 -4.04 18.13
C GLY A 175 -27.46 -5.54 18.46
N CYS A 176 -27.42 -6.43 17.46
CA CYS A 176 -27.19 -7.85 17.69
C CYS A 176 -25.72 -8.13 18.00
N LEU A 177 -24.80 -7.46 17.29
CA LEU A 177 -23.36 -7.55 17.52
C LEU A 177 -23.02 -7.04 18.93
N ASP A 178 -23.54 -5.88 19.33
CA ASP A 178 -23.27 -5.29 20.65
C ASP A 178 -23.69 -6.22 21.78
N ARG A 179 -24.88 -6.84 21.68
CA ARG A 179 -25.35 -7.84 22.65
C ARG A 179 -24.50 -9.09 22.66
N TYR A 180 -24.10 -9.57 21.48
CA TYR A 180 -23.25 -10.75 21.33
C TYR A 180 -21.88 -10.52 21.99
N LEU A 181 -21.20 -9.42 21.66
CA LEU A 181 -19.90 -9.06 22.22
C LEU A 181 -19.98 -8.79 23.73
N SER A 182 -21.04 -8.13 24.21
CA SER A 182 -21.26 -7.90 25.64
C SER A 182 -21.41 -9.20 26.42
N SER A 183 -22.22 -10.12 25.90
CA SER A 183 -22.42 -11.47 26.48
C SER A 183 -21.13 -12.29 26.46
N LEU A 184 -20.37 -12.23 25.35
CA LEU A 184 -19.08 -12.89 25.22
C LEU A 184 -18.08 -12.38 26.27
N LYS A 185 -17.96 -11.05 26.41
CA LYS A 185 -17.08 -10.41 27.39
C LYS A 185 -17.48 -10.74 28.82
N GLU A 186 -18.77 -10.78 29.13
CA GLU A 186 -19.28 -11.16 30.46
C GLU A 186 -18.90 -12.61 30.80
N ARG A 187 -19.11 -13.56 29.88
CA ARG A 187 -18.74 -14.97 30.08
C ARG A 187 -17.23 -15.14 30.26
N TYR A 188 -16.45 -14.48 29.40
CA TYR A 188 -14.99 -14.50 29.47
C TYR A 188 -14.48 -13.97 30.82
N THR A 189 -14.96 -12.79 31.25
CA THR A 189 -14.58 -12.19 32.54
C THR A 189 -14.94 -13.10 33.72
N ARG A 190 -16.09 -13.77 33.66
CA ARG A 190 -16.55 -14.71 34.71
C ARG A 190 -15.94 -16.11 34.59
N ARG A 191 -15.05 -16.35 33.61
CA ARG A 191 -14.46 -17.67 33.31
C ARG A 191 -15.52 -18.76 33.08
N ILE A 192 -16.67 -18.36 32.55
CA ILE A 192 -17.74 -19.28 32.15
C ILE A 192 -17.37 -19.84 30.78
N VAL A 193 -17.51 -21.16 30.59
CA VAL A 193 -17.25 -21.79 29.29
C VAL A 193 -18.15 -21.20 28.21
N PHE A 194 -17.56 -20.81 27.09
CA PHE A 194 -18.27 -20.31 25.92
C PHE A 194 -17.71 -20.91 24.64
N GLU A 195 -18.52 -20.86 23.58
CA GLU A 195 -18.13 -21.38 22.27
C GLU A 195 -16.94 -20.62 21.71
N GLY A 196 -15.88 -21.33 21.32
CA GLY A 196 -14.66 -20.71 20.82
C GLY A 196 -13.70 -20.21 21.90
N GLY A 197 -13.95 -20.45 23.19
CA GLY A 197 -13.05 -19.97 24.27
C GLY A 197 -11.64 -20.57 24.27
N HIS A 198 -11.35 -21.53 23.41
CA HIS A 198 -10.02 -22.09 23.14
C HIS A 198 -9.37 -21.51 21.86
N ILE A 199 -10.09 -20.67 21.12
CA ILE A 199 -9.72 -20.12 19.80
C ILE A 199 -9.62 -18.60 19.83
N VAL A 200 -10.54 -17.91 20.53
CA VAL A 200 -10.63 -16.44 20.55
C VAL A 200 -10.13 -15.85 21.85
N ASP A 201 -9.52 -14.67 21.76
CA ASP A 201 -9.21 -13.80 22.89
C ASP A 201 -10.10 -12.55 22.85
N PRO A 202 -11.18 -12.51 23.67
CA PRO A 202 -12.07 -11.35 23.75
C PRO A 202 -11.40 -10.06 24.22
N ASP A 203 -10.27 -10.12 24.95
CA ASP A 203 -9.54 -8.92 25.36
C ASP A 203 -8.86 -8.25 24.16
N GLN A 204 -8.52 -9.02 23.13
CA GLN A 204 -7.98 -8.55 21.85
C GLN A 204 -9.09 -8.16 20.84
N GLY A 205 -10.35 -8.15 21.26
CA GLY A 205 -11.50 -7.84 20.40
C GLY A 205 -11.85 -8.96 19.42
N GLU A 206 -11.34 -10.17 19.64
CA GLU A 206 -11.61 -11.32 18.78
C GLU A 206 -12.90 -12.02 19.17
N PHE A 207 -13.62 -12.52 18.16
CA PHE A 207 -14.87 -13.23 18.32
C PHE A 207 -15.10 -14.20 17.17
N LEU A 208 -15.98 -15.19 17.38
CA LEU A 208 -16.42 -16.06 16.29
C LEU A 208 -17.62 -15.42 15.59
N CYS A 209 -17.61 -15.41 14.25
CA CYS A 209 -18.76 -14.96 13.47
C CYS A 209 -20.02 -15.72 13.94
N PRO A 210 -21.11 -15.02 14.32
CA PRO A 210 -22.34 -15.66 14.79
C PRO A 210 -22.99 -16.61 13.77
N VAL A 211 -22.64 -16.47 12.49
CA VAL A 211 -23.21 -17.27 11.38
C VAL A 211 -22.31 -18.45 11.02
N CYS A 212 -21.07 -18.22 10.59
CA CYS A 212 -20.18 -19.30 10.13
C CYS A 212 -19.16 -19.79 11.14
N ARG A 213 -19.07 -19.15 12.32
CA ARG A 213 -18.09 -19.46 13.37
C ARG A 213 -16.63 -19.30 12.93
N GLY A 214 -16.38 -18.55 11.86
CA GLY A 214 -15.03 -18.13 11.47
C GLY A 214 -14.47 -17.11 12.46
N LEU A 215 -13.14 -17.06 12.60
CA LEU A 215 -12.45 -16.13 13.47
C LEU A 215 -12.54 -14.70 12.88
N ALA A 216 -12.99 -13.74 13.68
CA ALA A 216 -13.11 -12.34 13.31
C ALA A 216 -12.60 -11.45 14.45
N ASN A 217 -12.11 -10.26 14.10
CA ASN A 217 -11.62 -9.26 15.04
C ASN A 217 -12.17 -7.85 14.73
N SER A 218 -13.02 -7.73 13.72
CA SER A 218 -13.66 -6.47 13.34
C SER A 218 -14.88 -6.69 12.46
N VAL A 219 -15.67 -5.64 12.28
CA VAL A 219 -16.82 -5.60 11.36
C VAL A 219 -16.73 -4.30 10.57
N LEU A 220 -16.92 -4.37 9.25
CA LEU A 220 -17.04 -3.19 8.41
C LEU A 220 -18.52 -2.80 8.25
N PRO A 221 -18.88 -1.53 8.48
CA PRO A 221 -20.26 -1.06 8.33
C PRO A 221 -20.67 -1.01 6.86
N THR A 222 -21.93 -1.30 6.58
CA THR A 222 -22.51 -1.11 5.25
C THR A 222 -22.83 0.37 5.01
N LEU A 223 -22.63 0.85 3.78
CA LEU A 223 -23.02 2.20 3.40
C LEU A 223 -24.54 2.27 3.14
N PRO A 224 -25.23 3.35 3.53
CA PRO A 224 -26.62 3.58 3.14
C PRO A 224 -26.76 3.62 1.61
N VAL A 225 -27.82 3.00 1.08
CA VAL A 225 -28.12 2.83 -0.35
C VAL A 225 -28.04 4.15 -1.15
N ASP A 226 -28.32 5.29 -0.50
CA ASP A 226 -28.31 6.62 -1.12
C ASP A 226 -26.90 7.19 -1.43
N SER A 227 -25.82 6.49 -1.02
CA SER A 227 -24.44 6.89 -1.29
C SER A 227 -23.96 6.49 -2.70
N GLY A 228 -24.82 5.84 -3.49
CA GLY A 228 -24.56 5.37 -4.86
C GLY A 228 -24.64 6.43 -5.97
N ARG A 229 -24.54 7.74 -5.66
CA ARG A 229 -24.65 8.79 -6.67
C ARG A 229 -23.51 8.81 -7.71
N PHE A 230 -22.37 8.19 -7.41
CA PHE A 230 -21.23 8.17 -8.34
C PHE A 230 -21.36 7.23 -9.55
N THR A 231 -22.48 6.49 -9.67
CA THR A 231 -22.77 5.59 -10.82
C THR A 231 -23.86 6.10 -11.76
N SER A 232 -24.39 7.32 -11.57
CA SER A 232 -25.54 7.86 -12.33
C SER A 232 -25.15 8.94 -13.36
N LEU A 233 -24.16 8.67 -14.21
CA LEU A 233 -23.90 9.46 -15.42
C LEU A 233 -23.71 8.52 -16.63
N HIS A 234 -24.64 7.57 -16.80
CA HIS A 234 -24.85 6.89 -18.08
C HIS A 234 -26.24 7.24 -18.63
N SER A 235 -26.27 8.29 -19.46
CA SER A 235 -27.24 8.56 -20.54
C SER A 235 -26.71 9.81 -21.26
N SER A 236 -26.43 9.87 -22.55
CA SER A 236 -27.00 9.16 -23.70
C SER A 236 -26.09 9.33 -24.92
N SER A 237 -25.58 8.22 -25.48
CA SER A 237 -25.46 8.03 -26.93
C SER A 237 -25.16 6.55 -27.17
N SER A 238 -26.18 5.80 -27.53
CA SER A 238 -26.05 4.51 -28.20
C SER A 238 -25.06 4.62 -29.37
N PRO A 239 -24.21 3.61 -29.64
CA PRO A 239 -23.41 3.58 -30.86
C PRO A 239 -24.37 3.36 -32.04
N SER A 240 -24.72 4.43 -32.75
CA SER A 240 -25.44 4.32 -34.01
C SER A 240 -24.46 3.83 -35.07
N ASP A 241 -24.81 2.73 -35.73
CA ASP A 241 -24.23 2.27 -36.98
C ASP A 241 -24.20 3.41 -38.01
N ALA A 242 -23.01 3.93 -38.33
CA ALA A 242 -22.79 4.75 -39.51
C ALA A 242 -21.30 4.68 -39.95
N VAL A 243 -21.08 3.89 -40.99
CA VAL A 243 -20.11 4.06 -42.10
C VAL A 243 -18.94 5.02 -41.83
N GLY A 244 -17.74 4.46 -41.67
CA GLY A 244 -16.51 5.23 -41.43
C GLY A 244 -15.97 6.00 -42.64
N PRO A 245 -14.96 6.87 -42.43
CA PRO A 245 -13.99 7.21 -43.44
C PRO A 245 -12.78 6.27 -43.35
N SER A 246 -12.39 5.80 -44.51
CA SER A 246 -11.27 4.92 -44.84
C SER A 246 -9.90 5.35 -44.30
N SER A 247 -9.18 4.35 -43.77
CA SER A 247 -7.74 4.09 -43.82
C SER A 247 -6.78 5.21 -44.28
N SER A 248 -5.96 5.72 -43.36
CA SER A 248 -4.49 5.85 -43.51
C SER A 248 -3.81 6.53 -42.29
N SER A 249 -3.23 5.73 -41.38
CA SER A 249 -1.96 5.98 -40.65
C SER A 249 -1.83 5.01 -39.45
N SER A 250 -1.26 3.84 -39.72
CA SER A 250 -1.12 2.71 -38.79
C SER A 250 0.05 2.85 -37.80
N GLY A 251 0.25 4.00 -37.15
CA GLY A 251 1.40 4.15 -36.23
C GLY A 251 1.36 5.24 -35.17
N VAL A 252 0.28 6.02 -35.07
CA VAL A 252 0.25 7.25 -34.24
C VAL A 252 -0.68 7.13 -33.01
N VAL A 253 -1.44 6.05 -32.88
CA VAL A 253 -2.48 5.92 -31.83
C VAL A 253 -1.91 5.46 -30.48
N ASP A 254 -0.70 4.91 -30.45
CA ASP A 254 -0.19 4.09 -29.34
C ASP A 254 0.55 4.86 -28.22
N ALA A 255 1.09 6.06 -28.50
CA ALA A 255 1.82 6.90 -27.51
C ALA A 255 0.92 7.90 -26.75
N LEU A 256 -0.37 7.95 -27.09
CA LEU A 256 -1.30 8.98 -26.61
C LEU A 256 -1.62 8.84 -25.12
N HIS A 257 -1.68 7.63 -24.58
CA HIS A 257 -2.06 7.39 -23.18
C HIS A 257 -0.97 7.80 -22.18
N PHE A 258 0.31 7.54 -22.49
CA PHE A 258 1.42 7.99 -21.64
C PHE A 258 1.46 9.53 -21.53
N GLN A 259 1.33 10.23 -22.66
CA GLN A 259 1.28 11.70 -22.69
C GLN A 259 0.05 12.26 -21.96
N LYS A 260 -1.14 11.67 -22.19
CA LYS A 260 -2.36 12.02 -21.46
C LYS A 260 -2.20 11.90 -19.96
N ALA A 261 -1.46 10.89 -19.47
CA ALA A 261 -1.20 10.72 -18.04
C ALA A 261 -0.35 11.86 -17.47
N LEU A 262 0.71 12.27 -18.17
CA LEU A 262 1.53 13.41 -17.75
C LEU A 262 0.72 14.70 -17.74
N PHE A 263 -0.10 14.94 -18.77
CA PHE A 263 -1.01 16.09 -18.79
C PHE A 263 -2.06 16.04 -17.69
N LEU A 264 -2.60 14.86 -17.36
CA LEU A 264 -3.54 14.68 -16.26
C LEU A 264 -2.88 15.07 -14.92
N LEU A 265 -1.68 14.57 -14.64
CA LEU A 265 -0.95 14.88 -13.41
C LEU A 265 -0.59 16.37 -13.33
N GLN A 266 -0.05 16.94 -14.40
CA GLN A 266 0.30 18.36 -14.44
C GLN A 266 -0.94 19.24 -14.27
N SER A 267 -2.01 18.95 -15.00
CA SER A 267 -3.27 19.71 -14.90
C SER A 267 -3.88 19.59 -13.50
N ALA A 268 -3.82 18.41 -12.88
CA ALA A 268 -4.28 18.21 -11.52
C ALA A 268 -3.45 18.99 -10.49
N ALA A 269 -2.12 19.01 -10.62
CA ALA A 269 -1.24 19.81 -9.79
C ALA A 269 -1.51 21.32 -9.97
N ASP A 270 -1.62 21.79 -11.22
CA ASP A 270 -1.88 23.19 -11.50
C ASP A 270 -3.27 23.64 -10.99
N VAL A 271 -4.29 22.76 -11.06
CA VAL A 271 -5.65 23.06 -10.54
C VAL A 271 -5.64 23.08 -9.02
N SER A 272 -4.95 22.12 -8.40
CA SER A 272 -4.81 22.04 -6.95
C SER A 272 -4.14 23.28 -6.35
N GLY A 273 -3.23 23.89 -7.10
CA GLY A 273 -2.54 25.13 -6.75
C GLY A 273 -3.26 26.42 -7.16
N SER A 274 -4.42 26.32 -7.80
CA SER A 274 -5.13 27.51 -8.28
C SER A 274 -5.79 28.28 -7.12
N ARG A 275 -5.78 29.61 -7.24
CA ARG A 275 -6.42 30.51 -6.27
C ARG A 275 -7.91 30.19 -6.06
N GLU A 276 -8.60 29.80 -7.13
CA GLU A 276 -10.02 29.43 -7.09
C GLU A 276 -10.28 28.23 -6.15
N ILE A 277 -9.50 27.15 -6.29
CA ILE A 277 -9.64 25.96 -5.44
C ILE A 277 -9.23 26.27 -4.00
N PHE A 278 -8.10 26.95 -3.84
CA PHE A 278 -7.59 27.34 -2.53
C PHE A 278 -8.62 28.15 -1.72
N GLN A 279 -9.29 29.12 -2.33
CA GLN A 279 -10.28 29.97 -1.64
C GLN A 279 -11.56 29.22 -1.26
N ARG A 280 -11.96 28.20 -2.01
CA ARG A 280 -13.20 27.43 -1.75
C ARG A 280 -13.05 26.35 -0.67
N ILE A 281 -11.84 25.98 -0.27
CA ILE A 281 -11.63 25.01 0.80
C ILE A 281 -11.99 25.66 2.15
N PRO A 282 -12.91 25.11 2.95
CA PRO A 282 -13.22 25.63 4.27
C PRO A 282 -12.08 25.38 5.25
N LEU A 283 -11.82 26.33 6.15
CA LEU A 283 -10.77 26.22 7.20
C LEU A 283 -10.94 24.97 8.06
N ARG A 284 -12.16 24.74 8.56
CA ARG A 284 -12.51 23.59 9.40
C ARG A 284 -13.89 23.12 9.00
N GLN A 285 -13.94 22.05 8.22
CA GLN A 285 -15.16 21.29 8.00
C GLN A 285 -14.90 19.84 8.41
N PHE A 286 -15.43 19.49 9.57
CA PHE A 286 -15.54 18.11 10.00
C PHE A 286 -16.93 17.63 9.60
N GLY A 287 -17.00 16.89 8.49
CA GLY A 287 -18.22 16.22 8.09
C GLY A 287 -18.67 15.29 9.22
N ARG A 288 -19.96 15.29 9.55
CA ARG A 288 -20.51 14.27 10.44
C ARG A 288 -20.28 12.93 9.77
N MET A 289 -19.41 12.10 10.36
CA MET A 289 -19.08 10.79 9.80
C MET A 289 -20.39 9.99 9.68
N ARG A 290 -20.86 9.80 8.44
CA ARG A 290 -22.14 9.11 8.16
C ARG A 290 -22.10 7.63 8.54
N VAL A 291 -20.90 7.12 8.81
CA VAL A 291 -20.54 5.72 9.00
C VAL A 291 -19.67 5.62 10.24
N ASN A 292 -20.03 4.78 11.20
CA ASN A 292 -19.20 4.53 12.37
C ASN A 292 -18.07 3.55 12.01
N LEU A 293 -16.88 4.07 11.72
CA LEU A 293 -15.67 3.30 11.40
C LEU A 293 -14.76 3.06 12.60
N GLU A 294 -15.15 3.55 13.77
CA GLU A 294 -14.30 3.63 14.96
C GLU A 294 -13.70 2.27 15.33
N SER A 295 -14.50 1.20 15.30
CA SER A 295 -14.04 -0.15 15.63
C SER A 295 -12.99 -0.66 14.64
N SER A 296 -13.25 -0.54 13.33
CA SER A 296 -12.31 -0.98 12.28
C SER A 296 -11.05 -0.12 12.22
N TYR A 297 -11.20 1.19 12.37
CA TYR A 297 -10.09 2.13 12.35
C TYR A 297 -9.18 1.94 13.54
N ARG A 298 -9.72 1.82 14.76
CA ARG A 298 -8.93 1.58 15.96
C ARG A 298 -8.07 0.32 15.86
N VAL A 299 -8.64 -0.77 15.35
CA VAL A 299 -7.90 -2.02 15.12
C VAL A 299 -6.77 -1.81 14.12
N LEU A 300 -7.03 -1.14 13.00
CA LEU A 300 -5.99 -0.84 12.01
C LEU A 300 -4.92 0.10 12.57
N CYS A 301 -5.30 1.18 13.27
CA CYS A 301 -4.36 2.11 13.88
C CYS A 301 -3.44 1.43 14.88
N GLY A 302 -3.97 0.56 15.74
CA GLY A 302 -3.14 -0.24 16.65
C GLY A 302 -2.16 -1.16 15.93
N MET A 303 -2.48 -1.61 14.71
CA MET A 303 -1.55 -2.41 13.89
C MET A 303 -0.53 -1.57 13.12
N TYR A 304 -0.91 -0.40 12.61
CA TYR A 304 0.02 0.50 11.91
C TYR A 304 0.98 1.22 12.87
N PHE A 305 0.56 1.49 14.11
CA PHE A 305 1.29 2.28 15.09
C PHE A 305 1.27 1.64 16.50
N PRO A 306 1.88 0.46 16.69
CA PRO A 306 1.80 -0.28 17.95
C PRO A 306 2.45 0.44 19.15
N ASP A 307 3.51 1.23 18.90
CA ASP A 307 4.29 1.91 19.95
C ASP A 307 3.96 3.41 20.10
N ASN A 308 2.98 3.92 19.34
CA ASN A 308 2.75 5.37 19.24
C ASN A 308 1.28 5.74 19.41
N ASP A 309 0.76 5.51 20.62
CA ASP A 309 -0.59 5.92 21.04
C ASP A 309 -0.87 7.38 20.71
N LYS A 310 0.15 8.26 20.79
CA LYS A 310 0.04 9.68 20.45
C LYS A 310 -0.34 9.93 18.99
N ILE A 311 0.12 9.12 18.03
CA ILE A 311 -0.27 9.26 16.61
C ILE A 311 -1.71 8.83 16.40
N SER A 312 -2.13 7.74 17.04
CA SER A 312 -3.52 7.25 17.05
C SER A 312 -4.47 8.28 17.69
N GLU A 313 -4.05 8.87 18.81
CA GLU A 313 -4.78 9.92 19.55
C GLU A 313 -4.79 11.26 18.81
N SER A 314 -3.75 11.58 18.02
CA SER A 314 -3.65 12.85 17.29
C SER A 314 -4.74 13.02 16.22
N GLY A 315 -5.34 11.93 15.73
CA GLY A 315 -6.31 11.96 14.64
C GLY A 315 -5.79 12.50 13.30
N ARG A 316 -4.47 12.73 13.18
CA ARG A 316 -3.84 13.40 12.02
C ARG A 316 -3.79 12.54 10.78
N LEU A 317 -3.72 11.21 10.93
CA LEU A 317 -3.78 10.30 9.79
C LEU A 317 -5.22 9.99 9.39
N SER A 318 -5.55 10.36 8.16
CA SER A 318 -6.86 10.12 7.56
C SER A 318 -7.28 8.64 7.64
N HIS A 319 -8.45 8.40 8.21
CA HIS A 319 -9.11 7.08 8.22
C HIS A 319 -9.15 6.45 6.83
N SER A 320 -9.53 7.26 5.84
CA SER A 320 -9.63 6.82 4.45
C SER A 320 -8.28 6.46 3.83
N LEU A 321 -7.17 7.07 4.28
CA LEU A 321 -5.83 6.74 3.79
C LEU A 321 -5.37 5.37 4.30
N ILE A 322 -5.53 5.09 5.60
CA ILE A 322 -5.18 3.81 6.20
C ILE A 322 -5.99 2.66 5.57
N LEU A 323 -7.29 2.87 5.39
CA LEU A 323 -8.17 1.91 4.72
C LEU A 323 -7.75 1.67 3.26
N TYR A 324 -7.34 2.72 2.55
CA TYR A 324 -6.91 2.62 1.15
C TYR A 324 -5.54 1.95 0.99
N ASP A 325 -4.59 2.20 1.90
CA ASP A 325 -3.32 1.50 1.92
C ASP A 325 -3.51 0.01 2.24
N THR A 326 -4.41 -0.31 3.17
CA THR A 326 -4.83 -1.69 3.47
C THR A 326 -5.47 -2.37 2.24
N LEU A 327 -6.28 -1.65 1.45
CA LEU A 327 -6.83 -2.16 0.19
C LEU A 327 -5.72 -2.48 -0.82
N LYS A 328 -4.76 -1.57 -1.02
CA LYS A 328 -3.61 -1.78 -1.91
C LYS A 328 -2.89 -3.08 -1.58
N TYR A 329 -2.52 -3.30 -0.31
CA TYR A 329 -1.80 -4.51 0.08
C TYR A 329 -2.66 -5.77 0.01
N SER A 330 -3.96 -5.66 0.26
CA SER A 330 -4.87 -6.78 0.08
C SER A 330 -4.99 -7.22 -1.39
N LEU A 331 -4.93 -6.28 -2.34
CA LEU A 331 -4.86 -6.59 -3.78
C LEU A 331 -3.52 -7.25 -4.15
N ILE A 332 -2.39 -6.75 -3.63
CA ILE A 332 -1.07 -7.34 -3.86
C ILE A 332 -1.02 -8.78 -3.32
N SER A 333 -1.47 -9.00 -2.08
CA SER A 333 -1.53 -10.34 -1.47
C SER A 333 -2.44 -11.29 -2.25
N THR A 334 -3.60 -10.81 -2.71
CA THR A 334 -4.50 -11.60 -3.57
C THR A 334 -3.83 -12.01 -4.88
N GLU A 335 -3.10 -11.10 -5.51
CA GLU A 335 -2.32 -11.42 -6.71
C GLU A 335 -1.26 -12.50 -6.42
N ILE A 336 -0.48 -12.35 -5.35
CA ILE A 336 0.56 -13.33 -4.96
C ILE A 336 -0.05 -14.71 -4.69
N ALA A 337 -1.15 -14.77 -3.96
CA ALA A 337 -1.84 -16.03 -3.64
C ALA A 337 -2.28 -16.79 -4.90
N THR A 338 -2.67 -16.08 -5.96
CA THR A 338 -3.17 -16.68 -7.21
C THR A 338 -2.07 -17.30 -8.08
N ARG A 339 -0.80 -16.97 -7.84
CA ARG A 339 0.32 -17.48 -8.63
C ARG A 339 0.52 -18.99 -8.44
N SER A 340 0.01 -19.57 -7.36
CA SER A 340 0.10 -21.00 -7.06
C SER A 340 -1.26 -21.69 -7.26
N GLY A 341 -1.27 -22.90 -7.83
CA GLY A 341 -2.48 -23.71 -7.92
C GLY A 341 -2.94 -24.25 -6.55
N LYS A 342 -4.24 -24.53 -6.41
CA LYS A 342 -4.79 -25.19 -5.20
C LYS A 342 -4.42 -26.67 -5.09
N THR A 343 -4.13 -27.31 -6.22
CA THR A 343 -3.88 -28.75 -6.36
C THR A 343 -2.56 -29.05 -7.05
N SER A 344 -1.80 -28.04 -7.48
CA SER A 344 -0.55 -28.21 -8.21
C SER A 344 0.47 -27.18 -7.76
N LEU A 345 1.73 -27.59 -7.65
CA LEU A 345 2.87 -26.69 -7.43
C LEU A 345 3.27 -25.92 -8.69
N ALA A 346 2.68 -26.24 -9.84
CA ALA A 346 2.89 -25.50 -11.07
C ALA A 346 2.40 -24.04 -10.92
N PRO A 347 3.08 -23.08 -11.58
CA PRO A 347 2.63 -21.71 -11.60
C PRO A 347 1.26 -21.59 -12.27
N ASN A 348 0.44 -20.66 -11.78
CA ASN A 348 -0.88 -20.36 -12.29
C ASN A 348 -0.92 -18.91 -12.79
N TYR A 349 -0.81 -18.76 -14.11
CA TYR A 349 -0.83 -17.46 -14.77
C TYR A 349 -2.24 -17.03 -15.21
N SER A 350 -3.25 -17.89 -15.06
CA SER A 350 -4.58 -17.65 -15.64
C SER A 350 -5.27 -16.42 -15.05
N LEU A 351 -5.82 -15.59 -15.94
CA LEU A 351 -6.67 -14.45 -15.56
C LEU A 351 -7.95 -14.92 -14.85
N GLY A 352 -8.49 -16.08 -15.24
CA GLY A 352 -9.67 -16.66 -14.61
C GLY A 352 -9.46 -16.99 -13.13
N ALA A 353 -8.32 -17.59 -12.77
CA ALA A 353 -8.00 -17.86 -11.36
C ALA A 353 -7.77 -16.56 -10.57
N LEU A 354 -7.14 -15.55 -11.18
CA LEU A 354 -6.94 -14.24 -10.57
C LEU A 354 -8.29 -13.60 -10.16
N TYR A 355 -9.26 -13.56 -11.08
CA TYR A 355 -10.59 -13.04 -10.78
C TYR A 355 -11.40 -13.94 -9.85
N LYS A 356 -11.24 -15.26 -9.91
CA LYS A 356 -11.90 -16.18 -8.98
C LYS A 356 -11.43 -15.99 -7.54
N GLU A 357 -10.13 -15.74 -7.32
CA GLU A 357 -9.61 -15.47 -5.99
C GLU A 357 -10.06 -14.10 -5.49
N LEU A 358 -10.16 -13.09 -6.38
CA LEU A 358 -10.81 -11.82 -6.05
C LEU A 358 -12.27 -12.03 -5.65
N GLN A 359 -13.06 -12.76 -6.44
CA GLN A 359 -14.49 -13.01 -6.20
C GLN A 359 -14.77 -13.93 -5.00
N SER A 360 -13.75 -14.48 -4.35
CA SER A 360 -13.91 -15.18 -3.08
C SER A 360 -14.45 -14.22 -1.99
N SER A 361 -14.49 -14.65 -0.73
CA SER A 361 -14.95 -13.80 0.39
C SER A 361 -14.15 -12.47 0.56
N ASN A 362 -13.09 -12.29 -0.22
CA ASN A 362 -12.27 -11.09 -0.37
C ASN A 362 -12.90 -10.00 -1.25
N GLY A 363 -13.61 -10.35 -2.34
CA GLY A 363 -13.98 -9.38 -3.37
C GLY A 363 -15.05 -8.41 -2.91
N PHE A 364 -16.07 -8.95 -2.25
CA PHE A 364 -17.12 -8.13 -1.63
C PHE A 364 -16.54 -7.16 -0.61
N ILE A 365 -15.64 -7.63 0.25
CA ILE A 365 -15.09 -6.79 1.32
C ILE A 365 -14.16 -5.72 0.77
N PHE A 366 -13.40 -6.00 -0.29
CA PHE A 366 -12.59 -4.99 -0.98
C PHE A 366 -13.47 -3.93 -1.65
N ALA A 367 -14.60 -4.32 -2.25
CA ALA A 367 -15.52 -3.37 -2.87
C ALA A 367 -16.20 -2.47 -1.83
N LEU A 368 -16.58 -3.04 -0.68
CA LEU A 368 -17.11 -2.29 0.45
C LEU A 368 -16.05 -1.31 1.00
N LEU A 369 -14.82 -1.77 1.19
CA LEU A 369 -13.70 -0.95 1.67
C LEU A 369 -13.42 0.22 0.72
N LEU A 370 -13.35 -0.03 -0.59
CA LEU A 370 -13.20 1.01 -1.61
C LEU A 370 -14.33 2.05 -1.54
N SER A 371 -15.58 1.58 -1.37
CA SER A 371 -16.73 2.48 -1.26
C SER A 371 -16.68 3.32 0.02
N ILE A 372 -16.27 2.72 1.15
CA ILE A 372 -16.06 3.44 2.41
C ILE A 372 -15.00 4.52 2.23
N VAL A 373 -13.86 4.18 1.63
CA VAL A 373 -12.79 5.16 1.33
C VAL A 373 -13.33 6.31 0.47
N GLN A 374 -14.06 5.99 -0.61
CA GLN A 374 -14.65 6.99 -1.50
C GLN A 374 -15.61 7.93 -0.76
N SER A 375 -16.43 7.41 0.14
CA SER A 375 -17.38 8.22 0.93
C SER A 375 -16.74 9.03 2.07
N THR A 376 -15.51 8.71 2.47
CA THR A 376 -14.87 9.31 3.66
C THR A 376 -13.69 10.22 3.35
N ARG A 377 -13.17 10.18 2.12
CA ARG A 377 -12.04 11.00 1.66
C ARG A 377 -12.31 12.52 1.62
N THR A 378 -13.59 12.92 1.65
CA THR A 378 -14.06 14.31 1.67
C THR A 378 -14.63 14.73 3.03
N ASN A 379 -14.51 13.90 4.08
CA ASN A 379 -15.07 14.23 5.40
C ASN A 379 -14.26 15.27 6.19
N ASN A 380 -12.99 15.50 5.84
CA ASN A 380 -12.10 16.38 6.57
C ASN A 380 -11.34 17.28 5.58
N SER A 381 -11.36 18.60 5.81
CA SER A 381 -10.60 19.57 5.02
C SER A 381 -9.10 19.27 5.02
N LEU A 382 -8.53 18.81 6.13
CA LEU A 382 -7.12 18.39 6.21
C LEU A 382 -6.80 17.25 5.25
N THR A 383 -7.65 16.23 5.17
CA THR A 383 -7.49 15.11 4.24
C THR A 383 -7.50 15.59 2.79
N VAL A 384 -8.39 16.52 2.44
CA VAL A 384 -8.45 17.09 1.09
C VAL A 384 -7.20 17.90 0.78
N LEU A 385 -6.76 18.77 1.70
CA LEU A 385 -5.53 19.57 1.55
C LEU A 385 -4.29 18.69 1.35
N LEU A 386 -4.15 17.63 2.14
CA LEU A 386 -3.03 16.69 2.04
C LEU A 386 -3.03 15.92 0.71
N ARG A 387 -4.21 15.56 0.18
CA ARG A 387 -4.34 14.92 -1.14
C ARG A 387 -3.98 15.87 -2.28
N LEU A 388 -4.42 17.13 -2.19
CA LEU A 388 -4.05 18.17 -3.13
C LEU A 388 -2.54 18.47 -3.08
N ARG A 389 -1.96 18.45 -1.88
CA ARG A 389 -0.52 18.54 -1.72
C ARG A 389 0.19 17.32 -2.31
N GLY A 390 -0.33 16.12 -2.06
CA GLY A 390 0.18 14.87 -2.62
C GLY A 390 0.24 14.92 -4.15
N ILE A 391 -0.80 15.38 -4.84
CA ILE A 391 -0.78 15.47 -6.31
C ILE A 391 0.27 16.46 -6.83
N GLN A 392 0.51 17.57 -6.14
CA GLN A 392 1.60 18.49 -6.50
C GLN A 392 2.97 17.82 -6.37
N LEU A 393 3.21 17.13 -5.25
CA LEU A 393 4.46 16.41 -5.01
C LEU A 393 4.68 15.30 -6.05
N PHE A 394 3.64 14.53 -6.40
CA PHE A 394 3.74 13.51 -7.43
C PHE A 394 3.98 14.10 -8.82
N ALA A 395 3.29 15.18 -9.19
CA ALA A 395 3.50 15.83 -10.49
C ALA A 395 4.91 16.40 -10.59
N GLU A 396 5.46 16.96 -9.52
CA GLU A 396 6.84 17.42 -9.49
C GLU A 396 7.82 16.25 -9.66
N SER A 397 7.70 15.19 -8.86
CA SER A 397 8.58 14.03 -9.01
C SER A 397 8.49 13.39 -10.39
N ILE A 398 7.29 13.24 -10.95
CA ILE A 398 7.07 12.47 -12.18
C ILE A 398 7.25 13.31 -13.45
N CYS A 399 6.73 14.54 -13.49
CA CYS A 399 6.76 15.38 -14.69
C CYS A 399 8.06 16.20 -14.80
N THR A 400 8.56 16.74 -13.68
CA THR A 400 9.78 17.57 -13.68
C THR A 400 11.04 16.78 -13.33
N GLY A 401 10.92 15.69 -12.56
CA GLY A 401 12.07 14.90 -12.11
C GLY A 401 12.83 15.58 -10.97
N THR A 402 12.11 16.30 -10.11
CA THR A 402 12.65 17.00 -8.96
C THR A 402 11.88 16.61 -7.70
N SER A 403 12.53 16.67 -6.54
CA SER A 403 11.81 16.63 -5.26
C SER A 403 11.62 18.06 -4.79
N ALA A 404 10.49 18.35 -4.13
CA ALA A 404 10.06 19.67 -3.64
C ALA A 404 11.00 20.39 -2.66
N ASN A 405 12.25 19.94 -2.47
CA ASN A 405 13.22 20.48 -1.52
C ASN A 405 14.67 20.43 -2.04
N GLU A 406 14.91 20.49 -3.35
CA GLU A 406 16.26 20.80 -3.82
C GLU A 406 16.56 22.26 -3.45
N ILE A 407 17.15 22.45 -2.27
CA ILE A 407 17.56 23.72 -1.64
C ILE A 407 17.71 24.83 -2.69
N SER A 408 16.68 25.67 -2.82
CA SER A 408 16.85 26.97 -3.42
C SER A 408 17.80 27.77 -2.52
N ASP A 409 18.76 28.45 -3.15
CA ASP A 409 19.74 29.33 -2.53
C ASP A 409 19.13 30.08 -1.32
N PRO A 410 19.72 30.04 -0.10
CA PRO A 410 19.16 30.66 1.11
C PRO A 410 18.91 32.18 1.02
N SER A 411 19.26 32.79 -0.11
CA SER A 411 18.93 34.17 -0.47
C SER A 411 17.54 34.39 -1.06
N VAL A 412 16.75 33.35 -1.39
CA VAL A 412 15.44 33.50 -2.06
C VAL A 412 14.35 32.65 -1.40
N GLY A 413 13.56 33.28 -0.51
CA GLY A 413 12.23 32.80 -0.09
C GLY A 413 12.24 31.84 1.09
N GLY A 414 11.51 32.18 2.17
CA GLY A 414 11.32 31.25 3.28
C GLY A 414 10.21 30.26 2.97
N ASN A 415 10.49 28.96 2.97
CA ASN A 415 9.50 27.94 2.68
C ASN A 415 8.66 27.69 3.95
N MET A 416 7.31 27.69 3.83
CA MET A 416 6.40 27.35 4.94
C MET A 416 6.68 25.96 5.54
N GLN A 417 7.38 25.15 4.77
CA GLN A 417 7.86 23.83 5.16
C GLN A 417 8.99 23.87 6.19
N ASP A 418 9.88 24.85 6.13
CA ASP A 418 10.95 25.06 7.12
C ASP A 418 10.35 25.42 8.48
N ILE A 419 9.18 26.07 8.50
CA ILE A 419 8.43 26.40 9.72
C ILE A 419 7.91 25.14 10.40
N LEU A 420 7.41 24.18 9.62
CA LEU A 420 6.97 22.88 10.15
C LEU A 420 8.15 22.07 10.68
N GLU A 421 9.25 22.02 9.95
CA GLU A 421 10.48 21.32 10.37
C GLU A 421 11.12 21.97 11.61
N CYS A 422 11.10 23.30 11.73
CA CYS A 422 11.57 24.01 12.92
C CYS A 422 10.60 23.92 14.12
N ALA A 423 9.32 23.63 13.89
CA ALA A 423 8.33 23.40 14.94
C ALA A 423 8.43 21.98 15.54
N GLU A 424 9.30 21.10 15.02
CA GLU A 424 9.51 19.72 15.45
C GLU A 424 10.22 19.61 16.80
N THR A 425 9.54 20.01 17.87
CA THR A 425 9.83 19.49 19.20
C THR A 425 8.57 18.80 19.72
N GLU A 426 8.60 17.46 19.64
CA GLU A 426 7.67 16.48 20.27
C GLU A 426 6.40 16.03 19.51
N ASP A 427 5.93 16.70 18.45
CA ASP A 427 4.81 16.20 17.62
C ASP A 427 5.27 15.94 16.17
N GLN A 428 5.52 14.67 15.81
CA GLN A 428 5.76 14.27 14.42
C GLN A 428 4.50 14.60 13.58
N TYR A 429 4.66 15.10 12.36
CA TYR A 429 3.57 15.26 11.38
C TYR A 429 3.60 14.06 10.41
N PRO A 430 3.03 12.90 10.79
CA PRO A 430 3.25 11.65 10.05
C PRO A 430 2.51 11.65 8.71
N ASP A 431 1.46 12.45 8.59
CA ASP A 431 0.67 12.70 7.39
C ASP A 431 1.43 13.48 6.32
N ILE A 432 2.14 14.55 6.68
CA ILE A 432 2.99 15.32 5.75
C ILE A 432 4.21 14.50 5.35
N GLN A 433 4.86 13.83 6.31
CA GLN A 433 6.01 12.96 6.04
C GLN A 433 5.63 11.80 5.11
N PHE A 434 4.45 11.21 5.29
CA PHE A 434 3.95 10.18 4.40
C PHE A 434 3.88 10.65 2.94
N TRP A 435 3.24 11.79 2.67
CA TRP A 435 3.08 12.27 1.28
C TRP A 435 4.43 12.65 0.65
N ARG A 436 5.35 13.21 1.43
CA ARG A 436 6.73 13.48 1.01
C ARG A 436 7.46 12.21 0.61
N TRP A 437 7.46 11.20 1.49
CA TRP A 437 8.09 9.90 1.22
C TRP A 437 7.45 9.20 0.02
N SER A 438 6.11 9.22 -0.07
CA SER A 438 5.40 8.59 -1.19
C SER A 438 5.75 9.22 -2.55
N ALA A 439 6.14 10.50 -2.54
CA ALA A 439 6.56 11.28 -3.72
C ALA A 439 8.08 11.42 -3.87
N ASP A 440 8.87 10.61 -3.14
CA ASP A 440 10.27 10.35 -3.50
C ASP A 440 10.36 9.84 -4.96
N PRO A 441 11.55 9.86 -5.59
CA PRO A 441 11.69 9.56 -7.02
C PRO A 441 10.88 8.33 -7.44
N VAL A 442 10.12 8.44 -8.53
CA VAL A 442 9.14 7.42 -8.93
C VAL A 442 9.71 6.00 -9.05
N LEU A 443 11.01 5.87 -9.31
CA LEU A 443 11.72 4.59 -9.40
C LEU A 443 12.04 3.95 -8.04
N ALA A 444 11.97 4.70 -6.93
CA ALA A 444 12.26 4.22 -5.58
C ALA A 444 11.17 3.30 -5.01
N HIS A 445 9.93 3.43 -5.52
CA HIS A 445 8.76 2.70 -5.05
C HIS A 445 8.26 1.69 -6.09
N ASP A 446 7.53 0.67 -5.63
CA ASP A 446 6.79 -0.24 -6.52
C ASP A 446 5.75 0.55 -7.35
N ALA A 447 5.77 0.35 -8.68
CA ALA A 447 4.94 1.12 -9.60
C ALA A 447 3.42 1.05 -9.30
N PHE A 448 2.93 -0.11 -8.84
CA PHE A 448 1.52 -0.27 -8.46
C PHE A 448 1.18 0.52 -7.18
N SER A 449 2.12 0.61 -6.25
CA SER A 449 1.94 1.39 -5.01
C SER A 449 1.83 2.88 -5.28
N THR A 450 2.70 3.43 -6.15
CA THR A 450 2.64 4.83 -6.57
C THR A 450 1.36 5.13 -7.36
N LEU A 451 0.95 4.22 -8.26
CA LEU A 451 -0.34 4.32 -8.96
C LEU A 451 -1.51 4.45 -7.99
N MET A 452 -1.56 3.58 -6.96
CA MET A 452 -2.61 3.63 -5.94
C MET A 452 -2.61 4.97 -5.19
N TRP A 453 -1.45 5.45 -4.73
CA TRP A 453 -1.39 6.74 -4.02
C TRP A 453 -1.84 7.92 -4.88
N ILE A 454 -1.47 7.96 -6.16
CA ILE A 454 -1.96 8.99 -7.10
C ILE A 454 -3.47 8.90 -7.28
N ILE A 455 -4.01 7.70 -7.47
CA ILE A 455 -5.46 7.49 -7.59
C ILE A 455 -6.19 8.00 -6.32
N TYR A 456 -5.60 7.80 -5.14
CA TYR A 456 -6.13 8.35 -3.89
C TYR A 456 -6.04 9.88 -3.82
N CYS A 457 -5.06 10.53 -4.45
CA CYS A 457 -5.00 11.99 -4.48
C CYS A 457 -6.04 12.58 -5.45
N LEU A 458 -6.23 11.97 -6.62
CA LEU A 458 -7.11 12.46 -7.68
C LEU A 458 -8.60 12.48 -7.28
N PRO A 459 -9.42 13.41 -7.80
CA PRO A 459 -10.86 13.45 -7.54
C PRO A 459 -11.57 12.14 -7.85
N CYS A 460 -12.59 11.77 -7.08
CA CYS A 460 -13.30 10.50 -7.25
C CYS A 460 -13.83 10.25 -8.68
N PRO A 461 -14.38 11.24 -9.42
CA PRO A 461 -14.86 11.02 -10.78
C PRO A 461 -13.78 10.55 -11.77
N VAL A 462 -12.50 10.81 -11.50
CA VAL A 462 -11.38 10.36 -12.36
C VAL A 462 -11.29 8.82 -12.37
N LEU A 463 -11.57 8.15 -11.25
CA LEU A 463 -11.51 6.68 -11.17
C LEU A 463 -12.55 5.99 -12.05
N SER A 464 -13.69 6.64 -12.30
CA SER A 464 -14.75 6.13 -13.16
C SER A 464 -14.48 6.38 -14.65
N CYS A 465 -13.45 7.16 -14.99
CA CYS A 465 -13.07 7.45 -16.36
C CYS A 465 -12.08 6.39 -16.86
N GLU A 466 -12.51 5.55 -17.80
CA GLU A 466 -11.68 4.52 -18.44
C GLU A 466 -10.38 5.10 -19.00
N ASP A 467 -10.47 6.19 -19.77
CA ASP A 467 -9.30 6.79 -20.41
C ASP A 467 -8.28 7.31 -19.41
N ALA A 468 -8.73 7.93 -18.31
CA ALA A 468 -7.84 8.43 -17.27
C ALA A 468 -7.14 7.29 -16.53
N PHE A 469 -7.89 6.23 -16.17
CA PHE A 469 -7.33 5.04 -15.55
C PHE A 469 -6.30 4.37 -16.45
N LEU A 470 -6.63 4.10 -17.72
CA LEU A 470 -5.71 3.47 -18.66
C LEU A 470 -4.46 4.32 -18.87
N SER A 471 -4.62 5.64 -18.98
CA SER A 471 -3.46 6.55 -19.11
C SER A 471 -2.50 6.43 -17.92
N LEU A 472 -3.02 6.43 -16.68
CA LEU A 472 -2.20 6.20 -15.49
C LEU A 472 -1.55 4.80 -15.49
N VAL A 473 -2.28 3.76 -15.89
CA VAL A 473 -1.71 2.40 -16.02
C VAL A 473 -0.54 2.37 -17.00
N HIS A 474 -0.60 3.11 -18.11
CA HIS A 474 0.49 3.18 -19.09
C HIS A 474 1.71 3.92 -18.55
N LEU A 475 1.50 5.02 -17.83
CA LEU A 475 2.57 5.77 -17.17
C LEU A 475 3.36 4.89 -16.20
N PHE A 476 2.65 4.15 -15.34
CA PHE A 476 3.28 3.26 -14.36
C PHE A 476 3.74 1.93 -14.95
N TYR A 477 3.24 1.54 -16.12
CA TYR A 477 3.85 0.45 -16.90
C TYR A 477 5.26 0.84 -17.35
N ALA A 478 5.47 2.08 -17.82
CA ALA A 478 6.81 2.56 -18.19
C ALA A 478 7.77 2.61 -16.98
N VAL A 479 7.27 2.95 -15.78
CA VAL A 479 8.03 2.86 -14.53
C VAL A 479 8.44 1.40 -14.27
N ALA A 480 7.49 0.47 -14.34
CA ALA A 480 7.75 -0.96 -14.14
C ALA A 480 8.74 -1.53 -15.17
N VAL A 481 8.63 -1.13 -16.45
CA VAL A 481 9.58 -1.49 -17.53
C VAL A 481 10.98 -0.96 -17.21
N THR A 482 11.10 0.29 -16.76
CA THR A 482 12.38 0.89 -16.38
C THR A 482 13.03 0.12 -15.23
N GLN A 483 12.26 -0.18 -14.18
CA GLN A 483 12.73 -0.98 -13.04
C GLN A 483 13.15 -2.40 -13.47
N ALA A 484 12.41 -3.02 -14.38
CA ALA A 484 12.73 -4.33 -14.94
C ALA A 484 14.05 -4.33 -15.74
N ILE A 485 14.28 -3.31 -16.57
CA ILE A 485 15.53 -3.15 -17.33
C ILE A 485 16.72 -3.01 -16.38
N ILE A 486 16.64 -2.12 -15.38
CA ILE A 486 17.72 -1.94 -14.40
C ILE A 486 18.03 -3.26 -13.68
N THR A 487 16.98 -3.96 -13.24
CA THR A 487 17.11 -5.25 -12.53
C THR A 487 17.74 -6.33 -13.40
N TYR A 488 17.35 -6.41 -14.68
CA TYR A 488 17.92 -7.35 -15.65
C TYR A 488 19.39 -7.05 -15.95
N CYS A 489 19.72 -5.79 -16.27
CA CYS A 489 21.09 -5.35 -16.56
C CYS A 489 22.04 -5.65 -15.39
N ARG A 490 21.60 -5.42 -14.14
CA ARG A 490 22.36 -5.77 -12.94
C ARG A 490 22.69 -7.26 -12.86
N LYS A 491 21.70 -8.14 -13.06
CA LYS A 491 21.90 -9.58 -12.85
C LYS A 491 22.80 -10.23 -13.89
N ARG A 492 22.72 -9.80 -15.15
CA ARG A 492 23.54 -10.37 -16.22
C ARG A 492 24.96 -9.80 -16.31
N GLN A 493 25.25 -8.68 -15.65
CA GLN A 493 26.48 -7.91 -15.90
C GLN A 493 26.67 -7.69 -17.41
N CYS A 494 25.59 -7.36 -18.12
CA CYS A 494 25.56 -7.32 -19.58
C CYS A 494 26.68 -6.43 -20.12
N SER A 495 27.30 -6.83 -21.24
CA SER A 495 28.11 -5.92 -22.05
C SER A 495 27.27 -5.30 -23.18
N LEU A 496 27.54 -4.05 -23.56
CA LEU A 496 26.79 -3.32 -24.61
C LEU A 496 26.69 -4.10 -25.95
N LEU A 497 27.63 -5.01 -26.22
CA LEU A 497 27.68 -5.84 -27.43
C LEU A 497 26.63 -6.96 -27.45
N GLU A 498 26.15 -7.43 -26.29
CA GLU A 498 25.14 -8.50 -26.19
C GLU A 498 23.69 -7.99 -26.34
N LEU A 499 23.46 -6.69 -26.17
CA LEU A 499 22.12 -6.08 -26.20
C LEU A 499 21.60 -5.75 -27.61
N GLY A 500 22.43 -5.92 -28.64
CA GLY A 500 22.13 -5.41 -29.98
C GLY A 500 22.31 -3.89 -30.05
N CYS A 501 22.93 -3.40 -31.12
CA CYS A 501 23.34 -2.00 -31.25
C CYS A 501 22.18 -1.07 -31.67
N ASP A 502 21.00 -1.22 -31.09
CA ASP A 502 19.78 -0.48 -31.46
C ASP A 502 19.51 0.66 -30.46
N ASP A 503 19.44 1.90 -30.97
CA ASP A 503 19.13 3.12 -30.19
C ASP A 503 17.73 3.04 -29.56
N SER A 504 17.68 2.55 -28.33
CA SER A 504 16.45 2.22 -27.60
C SER A 504 16.55 2.61 -26.13
N LEU A 505 15.41 2.69 -25.45
CA LEU A 505 15.33 2.96 -24.00
C LEU A 505 16.26 2.06 -23.18
N VAL A 506 16.43 0.81 -23.60
CA VAL A 506 17.32 -0.14 -22.95
C VAL A 506 18.77 0.33 -22.99
N THR A 507 19.24 0.75 -24.17
CA THR A 507 20.61 1.27 -24.32
C THR A 507 20.83 2.58 -23.57
N ASP A 508 19.80 3.42 -23.45
CA ASP A 508 19.87 4.66 -22.66
C ASP A 508 20.02 4.36 -21.17
N ILE A 509 19.17 3.48 -20.63
CA ILE A 509 19.22 3.07 -19.23
C ILE A 509 20.58 2.43 -18.91
N TYR A 510 21.09 1.57 -19.79
CA TYR A 510 22.39 0.92 -19.60
C TYR A 510 23.53 1.94 -19.50
N LYS A 511 23.59 2.93 -20.39
CA LYS A 511 24.60 4.00 -20.35
C LYS A 511 24.57 4.75 -19.02
N VAL A 512 23.38 5.12 -18.55
CA VAL A 512 23.23 5.83 -17.27
C VAL A 512 23.65 4.95 -16.08
N ILE A 513 23.34 3.66 -16.09
CA ILE A 513 23.77 2.72 -15.04
C ILE A 513 25.31 2.60 -15.01
N GLU A 514 25.96 2.51 -16.17
CA GLU A 514 27.43 2.40 -16.27
C GLU A 514 28.13 3.66 -15.72
N GLU A 515 27.55 4.84 -15.96
CA GLU A 515 28.08 6.13 -15.50
C GLU A 515 27.90 6.38 -13.99
N GLN A 516 26.80 5.91 -13.38
CA GLN A 516 26.35 6.35 -12.05
C GLN A 516 26.58 5.34 -10.89
N GLY A 517 27.44 4.34 -11.07
CA GLY A 517 27.98 3.53 -9.96
C GLY A 517 26.95 2.72 -9.15
N VAL A 518 27.11 2.67 -7.81
CA VAL A 518 26.55 1.68 -6.85
C VAL A 518 25.01 1.67 -6.74
N ALA A 519 24.32 2.72 -7.17
CA ALA A 519 22.88 2.90 -6.93
C ALA A 519 21.97 1.85 -7.61
N HIS A 520 22.43 1.18 -8.67
CA HIS A 520 21.71 0.04 -9.25
C HIS A 520 21.62 -1.16 -8.27
N GLN A 521 22.42 -1.20 -7.20
CA GLN A 521 22.32 -2.20 -6.13
C GLN A 521 21.00 -2.12 -5.35
N TYR A 522 20.25 -1.03 -5.50
CA TYR A 522 18.91 -0.92 -4.96
C TYR A 522 17.92 -1.87 -5.66
N PHE A 523 18.09 -2.18 -6.95
CA PHE A 523 17.14 -3.00 -7.72
C PHE A 523 17.58 -4.46 -7.77
N ASP A 524 16.83 -5.39 -7.19
CA ASP A 524 17.23 -6.80 -7.11
C ASP A 524 16.10 -7.78 -7.48
N SER A 525 16.46 -9.03 -7.75
CA SER A 525 15.50 -10.11 -7.98
C SER A 525 16.09 -11.46 -7.64
N ASN A 526 15.29 -12.35 -7.05
CA ASN A 526 15.72 -13.72 -6.77
C ASN A 526 15.35 -14.71 -7.88
N PHE A 527 14.67 -14.27 -8.93
CA PHE A 527 13.95 -15.16 -9.87
C PHE A 527 14.17 -14.82 -11.35
N ILE A 528 15.26 -14.15 -11.72
CA ILE A 528 15.57 -13.95 -13.15
C ILE A 528 16.18 -15.23 -13.71
N GLU A 529 15.49 -15.87 -14.66
CA GLU A 529 16.09 -16.95 -15.45
C GLU A 529 17.05 -16.36 -16.48
N THR A 530 18.28 -16.87 -16.52
CA THR A 530 19.35 -16.37 -17.41
C THR A 530 19.14 -16.70 -18.89
N SER A 531 18.13 -17.52 -19.19
CA SER A 531 17.77 -18.00 -20.53
C SER A 531 16.87 -17.07 -21.33
N TYR A 532 16.18 -16.11 -20.71
CA TYR A 532 15.31 -15.19 -21.43
C TYR A 532 16.11 -14.17 -22.26
N ASP A 533 15.57 -13.83 -23.43
CA ASP A 533 15.88 -12.56 -24.08
C ASP A 533 15.40 -11.39 -23.21
N ILE A 534 16.03 -10.23 -23.36
CA ILE A 534 15.71 -9.03 -22.56
C ILE A 534 14.24 -8.64 -22.65
N LYS A 535 13.61 -8.78 -23.82
CA LYS A 535 12.19 -8.42 -24.01
C LYS A 535 11.27 -9.33 -23.20
N ASP A 536 11.54 -10.62 -23.19
CA ASP A 536 10.76 -11.60 -22.43
C ASP A 536 11.01 -11.47 -20.93
N ALA A 537 12.24 -11.15 -20.53
CA ALA A 537 12.56 -10.84 -19.13
C ALA A 537 11.81 -9.59 -18.65
N ILE A 538 11.75 -8.51 -19.45
CA ILE A 538 10.98 -7.31 -19.13
C ILE A 538 9.48 -7.66 -18.98
N ARG A 539 8.93 -8.43 -19.91
CA ARG A 539 7.52 -8.87 -19.85
C ARG A 539 7.23 -9.69 -18.60
N SER A 540 8.06 -10.67 -18.27
CA SER A 540 7.88 -11.50 -17.06
C SER A 540 7.99 -10.66 -15.77
N LEU A 541 8.94 -9.72 -15.70
CA LEU A 541 9.12 -8.83 -14.54
C LEU A 541 7.98 -7.81 -14.38
N THR A 542 7.34 -7.37 -15.47
CA THR A 542 6.21 -6.42 -15.44
C THR A 542 4.85 -7.11 -15.31
N PHE A 543 4.78 -8.43 -15.49
CA PHE A 543 3.53 -9.19 -15.41
C PHE A 543 2.76 -9.03 -14.09
N PRO A 544 3.39 -9.05 -12.90
CA PRO A 544 2.69 -8.80 -11.64
C PRO A 544 2.00 -7.43 -11.58
N TYR A 545 2.64 -6.38 -12.13
CA TYR A 545 2.05 -5.05 -12.21
C TYR A 545 0.75 -5.08 -13.04
N LEU A 546 0.77 -5.70 -14.23
CA LEU A 546 -0.41 -5.85 -15.08
C LEU A 546 -1.54 -6.64 -14.38
N ARG A 547 -1.20 -7.71 -13.66
CA ARG A 547 -2.17 -8.51 -12.89
C ARG A 547 -2.83 -7.68 -11.78
N ARG A 548 -2.05 -6.88 -11.04
CA ARG A 548 -2.58 -5.99 -9.99
C ARG A 548 -3.48 -4.89 -10.57
N CYS A 549 -3.11 -4.30 -11.71
CA CYS A 549 -3.95 -3.35 -12.44
C CYS A 549 -5.27 -3.98 -12.91
N ALA A 550 -5.24 -5.23 -13.40
CA ALA A 550 -6.44 -5.96 -13.79
C ALA A 550 -7.37 -6.25 -12.58
N LEU A 551 -6.81 -6.59 -11.41
CA LEU A 551 -7.58 -6.74 -10.17
C LEU A 551 -8.26 -5.42 -9.76
N LEU A 552 -7.51 -4.32 -9.78
CA LEU A 552 -8.03 -2.99 -9.45
C LEU A 552 -9.14 -2.57 -10.42
N TRP A 553 -8.92 -2.77 -11.73
CA TRP A 553 -9.91 -2.50 -12.77
C TRP A 553 -11.20 -3.29 -12.54
N LYS A 554 -11.07 -4.60 -12.29
CA LYS A 554 -12.22 -5.47 -12.00
C LYS A 554 -12.96 -5.05 -10.73
N LEU A 555 -12.24 -4.59 -9.70
CA LEU A 555 -12.82 -4.11 -8.45
C LEU A 555 -13.65 -2.84 -8.67
N ILE A 556 -13.08 -1.84 -9.38
CA ILE A 556 -13.75 -0.55 -9.67
C ILE A 556 -15.04 -0.77 -10.47
N HIS A 557 -15.04 -1.70 -11.43
CA HIS A 557 -16.16 -1.95 -12.34
C HIS A 557 -17.09 -3.09 -11.91
N SER A 558 -16.83 -3.74 -10.78
CA SER A 558 -17.71 -4.80 -10.28
C SER A 558 -19.05 -4.22 -9.79
N SER A 559 -20.17 -4.83 -10.20
CA SER A 559 -21.50 -4.38 -9.78
C SER A 559 -21.64 -4.52 -8.26
N ARG A 560 -22.07 -3.44 -7.61
CA ARG A 560 -22.20 -3.31 -6.16
C ARG A 560 -23.44 -4.06 -5.66
N VAL A 561 -23.48 -5.38 -5.82
CA VAL A 561 -24.54 -6.17 -5.19
C VAL A 561 -24.12 -6.44 -3.75
N VAL A 562 -24.61 -5.60 -2.84
CA VAL A 562 -24.63 -5.94 -1.43
C VAL A 562 -25.52 -7.18 -1.29
N PRO A 563 -25.04 -8.32 -0.79
CA PRO A 563 -25.78 -9.59 -0.78
C PRO A 563 -27.02 -9.59 0.15
N PHE A 564 -27.36 -8.44 0.72
CA PHE A 564 -28.38 -8.27 1.74
C PHE A 564 -29.63 -7.52 1.25
N ASN A 565 -29.70 -7.17 -0.05
CA ASN A 565 -30.90 -6.57 -0.62
C ASN A 565 -31.84 -7.68 -1.13
N ASP A 566 -33.10 -7.62 -0.70
CA ASP A 566 -34.16 -8.62 -0.83
C ASP A 566 -34.18 -9.50 -2.09
N GLY A 567 -34.30 -10.81 -1.87
CA GLY A 567 -35.25 -11.68 -2.59
C GLY A 567 -35.02 -12.01 -4.08
N THR A 568 -34.09 -11.38 -4.79
CA THR A 568 -33.80 -11.72 -6.19
C THR A 568 -32.43 -12.36 -6.32
N ASN A 569 -32.42 -13.69 -6.22
CA ASN A 569 -31.36 -14.52 -6.77
C ASN A 569 -31.30 -14.31 -8.29
N ILE A 570 -30.69 -13.22 -8.74
CA ILE A 570 -30.14 -13.14 -10.09
C ILE A 570 -28.72 -13.65 -9.95
N LEU A 571 -28.59 -14.97 -10.14
CA LEU A 571 -27.34 -15.55 -10.61
C LEU A 571 -26.97 -14.76 -11.85
N ASP A 572 -25.97 -13.88 -11.74
CA ASP A 572 -25.40 -13.17 -12.87
C ASP A 572 -24.66 -14.21 -13.72
N GLY A 573 -25.44 -14.89 -14.56
CA GLY A 573 -25.03 -15.89 -15.53
C GLY A 573 -24.35 -15.24 -16.72
N SER A 574 -23.30 -14.45 -16.49
CA SER A 574 -22.27 -14.22 -17.49
C SER A 574 -21.00 -14.96 -17.10
N ALA A 575 -21.15 -16.28 -16.95
CA ALA A 575 -20.03 -17.17 -17.16
C ALA A 575 -19.64 -17.03 -18.65
N TYR A 576 -18.67 -16.16 -18.94
CA TYR A 576 -17.88 -16.33 -20.15
C TYR A 576 -17.22 -17.70 -20.03
N SER A 577 -17.86 -18.69 -20.65
CA SER A 577 -17.32 -20.02 -20.85
C SER A 577 -16.16 -19.92 -21.83
N THR A 578 -14.99 -19.50 -21.35
CA THR A 578 -13.76 -19.82 -22.03
C THR A 578 -13.41 -21.24 -21.63
N ASN A 579 -13.70 -22.19 -22.53
CA ASN A 579 -13.07 -23.50 -22.54
C ASN A 579 -11.56 -23.27 -22.67
N GLU A 580 -10.86 -23.10 -21.55
CA GLU A 580 -9.40 -23.13 -21.52
C GLU A 580 -9.00 -24.61 -21.44
N LEU A 581 -8.68 -25.16 -22.62
CA LEU A 581 -8.05 -26.46 -22.78
C LEU A 581 -6.74 -26.45 -21.98
N MET A 582 -6.54 -27.48 -21.15
CA MET A 582 -5.36 -27.64 -20.31
C MET A 582 -4.14 -27.99 -21.19
N GLU A 583 -3.52 -26.99 -21.80
CA GLU A 583 -2.24 -27.16 -22.51
C GLU A 583 -1.09 -27.12 -21.51
N CYS A 584 -0.66 -28.31 -21.10
CA CYS A 584 0.59 -28.51 -20.39
C CYS A 584 1.73 -28.53 -21.41
N GLY A 585 2.27 -27.36 -21.74
CA GLY A 585 3.47 -27.16 -22.55
C GLY A 585 4.31 -26.02 -21.98
N GLU A 586 5.64 -26.19 -22.03
CA GLU A 586 6.72 -25.29 -21.59
C GLU A 586 6.28 -24.00 -20.89
N ASN A 587 6.46 -23.95 -19.55
CA ASN A 587 5.94 -22.94 -18.62
C ASN A 587 6.10 -21.47 -19.09
N ASN A 588 7.12 -21.17 -19.90
CA ASN A 588 7.47 -19.83 -20.33
C ASN A 588 6.52 -19.31 -21.44
N ALA A 589 6.09 -20.18 -22.37
CA ALA A 589 5.15 -19.79 -23.43
C ALA A 589 3.76 -19.50 -22.87
N ALA A 590 3.32 -20.29 -21.89
CA ALA A 590 2.04 -20.09 -21.21
C ALA A 590 1.99 -18.76 -20.43
N GLU A 591 3.12 -18.33 -19.83
CA GLU A 591 3.23 -17.03 -19.17
C GLU A 591 3.07 -15.87 -20.18
N LEU A 592 3.83 -15.89 -21.27
CA LEU A 592 3.81 -14.84 -22.30
C LEU A 592 2.43 -14.67 -22.94
N ILE A 593 1.70 -15.77 -23.20
CA ILE A 593 0.32 -15.72 -23.72
C ILE A 593 -0.61 -14.96 -22.76
N GLN A 594 -0.48 -15.18 -21.45
CA GLN A 594 -1.30 -14.49 -20.46
C GLN A 594 -0.89 -13.01 -20.31
N ILE A 595 0.40 -12.70 -20.47
CA ILE A 595 0.89 -11.32 -20.52
C ILE A 595 0.27 -10.57 -21.69
N GLU A 596 0.35 -11.13 -22.91
CA GLU A 596 -0.26 -10.53 -24.11
C GLU A 596 -1.77 -10.31 -23.95
N LYS A 597 -2.47 -11.24 -23.28
CA LYS A 597 -3.90 -11.11 -22.97
C LYS A 597 -4.16 -9.90 -22.07
N LEU A 598 -3.34 -9.68 -21.05
CA LEU A 598 -3.44 -8.51 -20.17
C LEU A 598 -3.04 -7.21 -20.87
N GLU A 599 -1.97 -7.22 -21.67
CA GLU A 599 -1.56 -6.08 -22.49
C GLU A 599 -2.73 -5.62 -23.38
N LYS A 600 -3.43 -6.56 -24.04
CA LYS A 600 -4.63 -6.27 -24.84
C LYS A 600 -5.78 -5.70 -24.00
N ILE A 601 -6.07 -6.27 -22.83
CA ILE A 601 -7.15 -5.79 -21.95
C ILE A 601 -6.88 -4.37 -21.45
N LEU A 602 -5.62 -4.06 -21.10
CA LEU A 602 -5.18 -2.76 -20.59
C LEU A 602 -4.76 -1.79 -21.70
N LYS A 603 -4.97 -2.17 -22.97
CA LYS A 603 -4.59 -1.42 -24.17
C LYS A 603 -3.12 -0.99 -24.18
N ILE A 604 -2.22 -1.78 -23.58
CA ILE A 604 -0.79 -1.51 -23.54
C ILE A 604 -0.22 -1.66 -24.96
N PRO A 605 0.53 -0.68 -25.49
CA PRO A 605 1.19 -0.80 -26.79
C PRO A 605 2.26 -1.89 -26.78
N SER A 606 2.68 -2.36 -27.95
CA SER A 606 3.74 -3.38 -28.02
C SER A 606 4.99 -2.91 -27.29
N LEU A 607 5.73 -3.84 -26.68
CA LEU A 607 6.95 -3.49 -25.95
C LEU A 607 7.96 -2.75 -26.84
N ASP A 608 8.06 -3.11 -28.12
CA ASP A 608 8.91 -2.40 -29.09
C ASP A 608 8.50 -0.92 -29.25
N ASN A 609 7.20 -0.62 -29.26
CA ASN A 609 6.73 0.76 -29.33
C ASN A 609 7.07 1.50 -28.03
N VAL A 610 6.96 0.85 -26.87
CA VAL A 610 7.31 1.45 -25.57
C VAL A 610 8.81 1.75 -25.48
N LEU A 611 9.67 0.81 -25.90
CA LEU A 611 11.12 0.96 -25.82
C LEU A 611 11.68 2.00 -26.80
N ASN A 612 10.98 2.24 -27.92
CA ASN A 612 11.40 3.19 -28.94
C ASN A 612 10.70 4.55 -28.84
N ASP A 613 9.72 4.73 -27.94
CA ASP A 613 8.99 5.99 -27.80
C ASP A 613 9.90 7.11 -27.26
N VAL A 614 9.99 8.20 -28.04
CA VAL A 614 10.85 9.35 -27.72
C VAL A 614 10.43 10.05 -26.44
N THR A 615 9.13 10.13 -26.15
CA THR A 615 8.61 10.79 -24.94
C THR A 615 8.98 10.00 -23.70
N ILE A 616 8.78 8.67 -23.75
CA ILE A 616 9.14 7.76 -22.65
C ILE A 616 10.64 7.84 -22.38
N ARG A 617 11.48 7.76 -23.42
CA ARG A 617 12.95 7.87 -23.28
C ARG A 617 13.38 9.14 -22.57
N LEU A 618 12.85 10.30 -22.98
CA LEU A 618 13.16 11.59 -22.37
C LEU A 618 12.71 11.68 -20.90
N VAL A 619 11.54 11.14 -20.56
CA VAL A 619 11.00 11.19 -19.21
C VAL A 619 11.72 10.20 -18.28
N VAL A 620 12.02 8.99 -18.75
CA VAL A 620 12.79 8.00 -17.99
C VAL A 620 14.20 8.53 -17.68
N GLN A 621 14.84 9.24 -18.61
CA GLN A 621 16.13 9.87 -18.33
C GLN A 621 16.05 10.86 -17.16
N LYS A 622 14.96 11.65 -17.06
CA LYS A 622 14.72 12.52 -15.90
C LYS A 622 14.54 11.73 -14.61
N TRP A 623 13.74 10.66 -14.64
CA TRP A 623 13.50 9.81 -13.47
C TRP A 623 14.78 9.15 -12.95
N LEU A 624 15.64 8.69 -13.85
CA LEU A 624 16.95 8.13 -13.49
C LEU A 624 17.80 9.18 -12.78
N ASN A 625 17.97 10.36 -13.39
CA ASN A 625 18.75 11.44 -12.78
C ASN A 625 18.20 11.85 -11.40
N HIS A 626 16.87 11.92 -11.27
CA HIS A 626 16.19 12.22 -10.01
C HIS A 626 16.48 11.16 -8.95
N PHE A 627 16.35 9.88 -9.32
CA PHE A 627 16.63 8.75 -8.43
C PHE A 627 18.09 8.72 -7.96
N TYR A 628 19.05 8.87 -8.87
CA TYR A 628 20.48 8.82 -8.53
C TYR A 628 20.88 9.97 -7.59
N LYS A 629 20.44 11.19 -7.88
CA LYS A 629 20.68 12.35 -7.01
C LYS A 629 20.09 12.15 -5.60
N HIS A 630 18.90 11.56 -5.51
CA HIS A 630 18.28 11.24 -4.24
C HIS A 630 19.03 10.12 -3.48
N PHE A 631 19.47 9.09 -4.21
CA PHE A 631 20.21 7.97 -3.64
C PHE A 631 21.55 8.43 -3.03
N GLU A 632 22.28 9.31 -3.72
CA GLU A 632 23.55 9.88 -3.22
C GLU A 632 23.36 10.76 -1.98
N THR A 633 22.28 11.54 -1.93
CA THR A 633 22.05 12.53 -0.86
C THR A 633 21.47 11.92 0.41
N ARG A 634 20.59 10.92 0.30
CA ARG A 634 19.87 10.34 1.45
C ARG A 634 20.25 8.91 1.82
N GLY A 635 20.95 8.18 0.94
CA GLY A 635 21.36 6.80 1.20
C GLY A 635 20.15 5.90 1.48
N LEU A 636 19.34 5.64 0.45
CA LEU A 636 18.20 4.72 0.55
C LEU A 636 18.65 3.38 1.13
N LYS A 637 18.08 2.98 2.27
CA LYS A 637 18.33 1.67 2.87
C LYS A 637 17.36 0.63 2.31
N GLY A 638 17.90 -0.53 1.95
CA GLY A 638 17.13 -1.66 1.42
C GLY A 638 17.31 -1.90 -0.07
N ALA A 639 16.51 -2.82 -0.61
CA ALA A 639 16.47 -3.14 -2.03
C ALA A 639 15.01 -3.28 -2.49
N LEU A 640 14.70 -2.70 -3.65
CA LEU A 640 13.46 -2.93 -4.37
C LEU A 640 13.55 -4.27 -5.10
N TYR A 641 12.73 -5.23 -4.69
CA TYR A 641 12.68 -6.55 -5.31
C TYR A 641 11.65 -6.60 -6.45
N SER A 642 12.12 -6.69 -7.70
CA SER A 642 11.28 -6.98 -8.86
C SER A 642 11.22 -8.49 -9.08
N THR A 643 10.19 -9.13 -8.54
CA THR A 643 9.94 -10.57 -8.76
C THR A 643 8.91 -10.77 -9.87
N PRO A 644 9.14 -11.64 -10.87
CA PRO A 644 8.14 -12.05 -11.84
C PRO A 644 6.98 -12.77 -11.14
N ALA A 645 5.98 -13.24 -11.89
CA ALA A 645 4.82 -13.96 -11.35
C ALA A 645 5.15 -15.38 -10.81
N ALA A 646 6.31 -15.55 -10.20
CA ALA A 646 6.74 -16.77 -9.54
C ALA A 646 5.82 -17.13 -8.36
N PRO A 647 5.39 -18.40 -8.25
CA PRO A 647 4.51 -18.87 -7.19
C PRO A 647 5.18 -18.78 -5.82
N PHE A 648 4.38 -18.49 -4.79
CA PHE A 648 4.82 -18.67 -3.41
C PHE A 648 5.08 -20.17 -3.18
N LYS A 649 6.27 -20.50 -2.67
CA LYS A 649 6.69 -21.88 -2.41
C LYS A 649 7.13 -22.03 -0.96
N LEU A 650 6.60 -23.05 -0.31
CA LEU A 650 7.23 -23.63 0.87
C LEU A 650 8.53 -24.34 0.45
N MET A 651 9.38 -24.66 1.42
CA MET A 651 10.64 -25.34 1.17
C MET A 651 10.44 -26.62 0.36
N LEU A 652 11.39 -26.95 -0.51
CA LEU A 652 11.34 -28.19 -1.27
C LEU A 652 11.59 -29.37 -0.32
N LEU A 653 10.68 -30.33 -0.34
CA LEU A 653 10.76 -31.52 0.47
C LEU A 653 11.15 -32.74 -0.39
N PRO A 654 11.97 -33.68 0.12
CA PRO A 654 12.26 -34.92 -0.58
C PRO A 654 11.00 -35.75 -0.85
N HIS A 655 10.98 -36.48 -1.97
CA HIS A 655 9.85 -37.36 -2.32
C HIS A 655 9.65 -38.48 -1.29
N LEU A 656 10.73 -39.05 -0.74
CA LEU A 656 10.68 -40.07 0.30
C LEU A 656 10.84 -39.47 1.69
N TYR A 657 9.91 -39.77 2.61
CA TYR A 657 9.98 -39.26 3.98
C TYR A 657 11.22 -39.73 4.75
N GLN A 658 11.70 -40.94 4.45
CA GLN A 658 12.87 -41.52 5.12
C GLN A 658 14.12 -40.65 4.97
N ASP A 659 14.25 -39.92 3.85
CA ASP A 659 15.36 -39.00 3.61
C ASP A 659 15.33 -37.82 4.57
N LEU A 660 14.15 -37.26 4.84
CA LEU A 660 13.95 -36.23 5.86
C LEU A 660 14.28 -36.78 7.25
N LEU A 661 13.73 -37.96 7.58
CA LEU A 661 13.91 -38.56 8.89
C LEU A 661 15.40 -38.79 9.19
N GLN A 662 16.14 -39.37 8.26
CA GLN A 662 17.58 -39.63 8.42
C GLN A 662 18.38 -38.33 8.59
N ARG A 663 18.01 -37.26 7.88
CA ARG A 663 18.71 -35.97 7.95
C ARG A 663 18.47 -35.24 9.28
N TYR A 664 17.27 -35.31 9.85
CA TYR A 664 16.87 -34.44 10.95
C TYR A 664 16.67 -35.13 12.31
N ILE A 665 16.49 -36.45 12.39
CA ILE A 665 16.14 -37.13 13.65
C ILE A 665 17.25 -37.11 14.73
N LYS A 666 18.51 -36.92 14.33
CA LYS A 666 19.69 -36.83 15.21
C LYS A 666 20.39 -35.46 15.18
N GLN A 667 19.75 -34.45 14.59
CA GLN A 667 20.30 -33.10 14.57
C GLN A 667 20.31 -32.52 15.99
N ASN A 668 21.42 -31.87 16.32
CA ASN A 668 21.56 -31.12 17.55
C ASN A 668 21.00 -29.72 17.35
N CYS A 669 20.49 -29.10 18.41
CA CYS A 669 20.10 -27.70 18.37
C CYS A 669 21.31 -26.84 17.95
N PRO A 670 21.16 -25.95 16.95
CA PRO A 670 22.25 -25.06 16.55
C PRO A 670 22.66 -24.11 17.68
N ASP A 671 21.75 -23.78 18.60
CA ASP A 671 21.97 -22.77 19.64
C ASP A 671 22.62 -23.37 20.91
N CYS A 672 22.24 -24.58 21.34
CA CYS A 672 22.78 -25.20 22.57
C CYS A 672 23.46 -26.56 22.40
N GLY A 673 23.48 -27.13 21.19
CA GLY A 673 24.11 -28.41 20.91
C GLY A 673 23.40 -29.65 21.49
N ALA A 674 22.27 -29.49 22.20
CA ALA A 674 21.49 -30.60 22.73
C ALA A 674 20.72 -31.34 21.61
N VAL A 675 20.57 -32.66 21.71
CA VAL A 675 19.78 -33.46 20.75
C VAL A 675 18.31 -33.06 20.85
N GLN A 676 17.70 -32.68 19.72
CA GLN A 676 16.30 -32.30 19.70
C GLN A 676 15.39 -33.52 19.88
N LYS A 677 14.57 -33.51 20.94
CA LYS A 677 13.57 -34.56 21.18
C LYS A 677 12.47 -34.54 20.13
N ASP A 678 11.86 -33.37 19.92
CA ASP A 678 10.78 -33.15 18.95
C ASP A 678 11.22 -32.13 17.88
N PRO A 679 12.02 -32.57 16.90
CA PRO A 679 12.46 -31.71 15.80
C PRO A 679 11.29 -31.28 14.92
N ALA A 680 11.14 -29.97 14.74
CA ALA A 680 10.10 -29.33 13.96
C ALA A 680 10.74 -28.47 12.86
N LEU A 681 10.57 -28.86 11.61
CA LEU A 681 11.20 -28.20 10.47
C LEU A 681 10.31 -27.07 9.94
N CYS A 682 10.79 -25.82 10.00
CA CYS A 682 10.06 -24.68 9.45
C CYS A 682 10.01 -24.77 7.92
N LEU A 683 8.81 -24.89 7.35
CA LEU A 683 8.61 -25.00 5.90
C LEU A 683 8.74 -23.65 5.17
N LEU A 684 8.85 -22.53 5.90
CA LEU A 684 9.07 -21.21 5.32
C LEU A 684 10.55 -20.94 5.03
N CYS A 685 11.45 -21.27 5.97
CA CYS A 685 12.88 -20.96 5.86
C CYS A 685 13.84 -22.16 5.99
N GLY A 686 13.32 -23.35 6.32
CA GLY A 686 14.13 -24.55 6.53
C GLY A 686 14.84 -24.65 7.88
N LYS A 687 14.65 -23.70 8.81
CA LYS A 687 15.26 -23.77 10.16
C LYS A 687 14.61 -24.88 10.99
N LEU A 688 15.43 -25.66 11.68
CA LEU A 688 14.97 -26.66 12.65
C LEU A 688 14.66 -26.01 14.00
N CYS A 689 13.43 -26.15 14.46
CA CYS A 689 12.88 -25.61 15.70
C CYS A 689 12.44 -26.73 16.65
N SER A 690 12.09 -26.38 17.88
CA SER A 690 11.44 -27.30 18.81
C SER A 690 9.97 -26.93 18.99
N ALA A 691 9.09 -27.92 18.89
CA ALA A 691 7.68 -27.75 19.22
C ALA A 691 7.43 -27.63 20.74
N SER A 692 8.38 -28.08 21.58
CA SER A 692 8.23 -28.08 23.05
C SER A 692 9.00 -26.94 23.71
N TRP A 693 8.36 -26.23 24.62
CA TRP A 693 8.98 -25.16 25.42
C TRP A 693 10.00 -25.68 26.45
N LYS A 694 9.89 -26.95 26.86
CA LYS A 694 10.54 -27.46 28.10
C LYS A 694 11.94 -28.03 27.93
N THR A 695 12.44 -28.23 26.70
CA THR A 695 13.64 -29.07 26.52
C THR A 695 14.78 -28.43 25.72
N CYS A 696 14.57 -27.30 25.04
CA CYS A 696 15.58 -26.65 24.21
C CYS A 696 15.33 -25.12 24.18
N CYS A 697 16.37 -24.33 23.91
CA CYS A 697 16.43 -22.86 24.02
C CYS A 697 15.11 -22.13 23.75
N ARG A 698 14.79 -21.13 24.57
CA ARG A 698 13.57 -20.30 24.43
C ARG A 698 13.46 -19.66 23.04
N GLU A 699 14.60 -19.31 22.44
CA GLU A 699 14.72 -18.72 21.10
C GLU A 699 14.47 -19.72 19.96
N SER A 700 14.65 -21.02 20.22
CA SER A 700 14.49 -22.12 19.24
C SER A 700 13.05 -22.66 19.14
N GLY A 701 12.10 -22.06 19.85
CA GLY A 701 10.70 -22.49 19.85
C GLY A 701 9.96 -22.15 18.55
N CYS A 702 9.01 -23.00 18.14
CA CYS A 702 8.19 -22.73 16.96
C CYS A 702 7.45 -21.39 17.03
N GLN A 703 6.95 -21.00 18.22
CA GLN A 703 6.24 -19.73 18.39
C GLN A 703 7.15 -18.52 18.22
N THR A 704 8.31 -18.51 18.86
CA THR A 704 9.30 -17.41 18.74
C THR A 704 9.85 -17.32 17.32
N HIS A 705 10.09 -18.46 16.68
CA HIS A 705 10.53 -18.49 15.30
C HIS A 705 9.45 -18.01 14.32
N ALA A 706 8.18 -18.38 14.53
CA ALA A 706 7.07 -17.90 13.69
C ALA A 706 6.92 -16.37 13.74
N MET A 707 7.14 -15.76 14.91
CA MET A 707 7.16 -14.30 15.06
C MET A 707 8.25 -13.66 14.20
N ALA A 708 9.47 -14.21 14.21
CA ALA A 708 10.60 -13.65 13.48
C ALA A 708 10.63 -14.00 11.97
N CYS A 709 10.19 -15.20 11.58
CA CYS A 709 10.37 -15.74 10.24
C CYS A 709 9.20 -15.49 9.29
N GLY A 710 7.97 -15.56 9.79
CA GLY A 710 6.77 -15.53 8.95
C GLY A 710 5.75 -14.52 9.42
N ALA A 711 6.21 -13.44 10.06
CA ALA A 711 5.39 -12.37 10.62
C ALA A 711 4.19 -12.96 11.39
N VAL A 712 4.50 -13.72 12.45
CA VAL A 712 3.54 -14.37 13.35
C VAL A 712 2.92 -15.66 12.81
N THR A 713 3.09 -15.98 11.52
CA THR A 713 2.68 -17.26 10.91
C THR A 713 3.85 -18.23 10.79
N GLY A 714 3.67 -19.48 11.18
CA GLY A 714 4.66 -20.53 11.05
C GLY A 714 4.05 -21.85 10.61
N VAL A 715 4.76 -22.58 9.76
CA VAL A 715 4.34 -23.88 9.23
C VAL A 715 5.47 -24.85 9.52
N PHE A 716 5.24 -25.81 10.40
CA PHE A 716 6.30 -26.69 10.89
C PHE A 716 5.98 -28.15 10.64
N LEU A 717 6.84 -28.86 9.92
CA LEU A 717 6.72 -30.32 9.80
C LEU A 717 7.34 -30.99 11.03
N LEU A 718 6.53 -31.70 11.81
CA LEU A 718 6.99 -32.47 12.98
C LEU A 718 7.64 -33.77 12.50
N ILE A 719 8.97 -33.85 12.57
CA ILE A 719 9.75 -34.94 11.96
C ILE A 719 9.51 -36.30 12.64
N ARG A 720 9.01 -36.33 13.88
CA ARG A 720 8.64 -37.59 14.54
C ARG A 720 7.17 -37.95 14.41
N LYS A 721 6.32 -36.97 14.07
CA LYS A 721 4.87 -37.16 14.02
C LYS A 721 4.29 -37.23 12.62
N THR A 722 5.08 -36.87 11.60
CA THR A 722 4.68 -36.64 10.18
C THR A 722 3.66 -35.51 9.97
N THR A 723 2.97 -35.08 11.03
CA THR A 723 1.99 -34.00 11.04
C THR A 723 2.64 -32.62 10.90
N VAL A 724 1.86 -31.68 10.35
CA VAL A 724 2.24 -30.27 10.27
C VAL A 724 1.63 -29.53 11.45
N LEU A 725 2.45 -28.74 12.14
CA LEU A 725 2.01 -27.78 13.14
C LEU A 725 1.89 -26.40 12.49
N LEU A 726 0.67 -25.89 12.42
CA LEU A 726 0.37 -24.52 12.03
C LEU A 726 0.42 -23.65 13.28
N GLN A 727 1.30 -22.66 13.29
CA GLN A 727 1.44 -21.67 14.34
C GLN A 727 0.95 -20.32 13.82
N ARG A 728 0.05 -19.67 14.55
CA ARG A 728 -0.33 -18.27 14.29
C ARG A 728 -0.47 -17.53 15.60
N SER A 729 0.47 -16.64 15.92
CA SER A 729 0.52 -15.95 17.22
C SER A 729 0.53 -16.98 18.36
N ALA A 730 -0.40 -16.90 19.32
CA ALA A 730 -0.57 -17.88 20.40
C ALA A 730 -1.34 -19.15 19.98
N ARG A 731 -1.89 -19.19 18.76
CA ARG A 731 -2.70 -20.31 18.26
C ARG A 731 -1.85 -21.40 17.62
N GLN A 732 -2.21 -22.63 17.92
CA GLN A 732 -1.64 -23.83 17.33
C GLN A 732 -2.75 -24.70 16.76
N ALA A 733 -2.55 -25.24 15.57
CA ALA A 733 -3.45 -26.22 14.97
C ALA A 733 -2.64 -27.31 14.25
N PRO A 734 -2.96 -28.60 14.45
CA PRO A 734 -2.40 -29.65 13.64
C PRO A 734 -3.01 -29.58 12.23
N TRP A 735 -2.21 -29.96 11.25
CA TRP A 735 -2.61 -30.16 9.87
C TRP A 735 -2.08 -31.52 9.40
N PRO A 736 -2.83 -32.23 8.54
CA PRO A 736 -2.50 -33.59 8.13
C PRO A 736 -1.08 -33.75 7.57
N SER A 737 -0.52 -34.96 7.63
CA SER A 737 0.81 -35.20 7.05
C SER A 737 0.81 -34.92 5.53
N PRO A 738 1.79 -34.18 4.96
CA PRO A 738 1.96 -34.06 3.52
C PRO A 738 2.48 -35.37 2.89
N TYR A 739 2.91 -36.33 3.71
CA TYR A 739 3.40 -37.63 3.33
C TYR A 739 2.37 -38.72 3.54
N LEU A 740 2.12 -39.50 2.49
CA LEU A 740 1.14 -40.58 2.45
C LEU A 740 1.78 -41.88 1.99
N ASP A 741 1.23 -43.01 2.40
CA ASP A 741 1.62 -44.29 1.82
C ASP A 741 1.06 -44.45 0.39
N VAL A 742 1.39 -45.58 -0.25
CA VAL A 742 0.95 -45.90 -1.61
C VAL A 742 -0.58 -46.02 -1.77
N PHE A 743 -1.32 -46.15 -0.67
CA PHE A 743 -2.78 -46.22 -0.65
C PHE A 743 -3.43 -44.88 -0.30
N GLY A 744 -2.61 -43.83 -0.07
CA GLY A 744 -3.10 -42.50 0.31
C GLY A 744 -3.42 -42.37 1.79
N GLU A 745 -2.98 -43.30 2.64
CA GLU A 745 -3.19 -43.25 4.09
C GLU A 745 -2.04 -42.54 4.81
N GLU A 746 -2.37 -41.88 5.92
CA GLU A 746 -1.38 -41.28 6.81
C GLU A 746 -0.76 -42.33 7.75
N ASP A 747 0.43 -42.03 8.25
CA ASP A 747 1.08 -42.80 9.32
C ASP A 747 1.45 -41.84 10.44
N ILE A 748 0.44 -41.50 11.25
CA ILE A 748 0.55 -40.57 12.36
C ILE A 748 1.51 -41.17 13.40
N ASP A 749 2.51 -40.39 13.81
CA ASP A 749 3.59 -40.81 14.70
C ASP A 749 4.39 -42.04 14.23
N MET A 750 4.28 -42.39 12.94
CA MET A 750 4.97 -43.52 12.30
C MET A 750 4.70 -44.88 12.97
N HIS A 751 3.52 -45.09 13.53
CA HIS A 751 3.16 -46.35 14.19
C HIS A 751 3.16 -47.55 13.24
N ARG A 752 2.78 -47.37 11.97
CA ARG A 752 2.69 -48.45 10.96
C ARG A 752 4.06 -48.76 10.35
N GLY A 753 4.97 -47.79 10.31
CA GLY A 753 6.31 -47.93 9.76
C GLY A 753 6.32 -48.17 8.24
N LYS A 754 5.29 -47.72 7.53
CA LYS A 754 5.19 -47.87 6.07
C LYS A 754 6.00 -46.78 5.37
N PRO A 755 6.58 -47.06 4.18
CA PRO A 755 7.19 -46.01 3.37
C PRO A 755 6.16 -44.93 3.01
N LEU A 756 6.51 -43.67 3.23
CA LEU A 756 5.67 -42.52 2.93
C LEU A 756 6.29 -41.65 1.84
N TYR A 757 5.43 -41.14 0.98
CA TYR A 757 5.74 -40.37 -0.22
C TYR A 757 5.07 -39.01 -0.17
N LEU A 758 5.78 -37.98 -0.61
CA LEU A 758 5.24 -36.62 -0.66
C LEU A 758 4.05 -36.57 -1.62
N ASN A 759 2.89 -36.16 -1.11
CA ASN A 759 1.72 -35.92 -1.95
C ASN A 759 1.72 -34.45 -2.41
N GLU A 760 2.03 -34.25 -3.69
CA GLU A 760 2.16 -32.93 -4.30
C GLU A 760 0.88 -32.09 -4.21
N GLU A 761 -0.29 -32.70 -4.40
CA GLU A 761 -1.57 -31.99 -4.34
C GLU A 761 -1.85 -31.46 -2.92
N ARG A 762 -1.59 -32.29 -1.90
CA ARG A 762 -1.73 -31.94 -0.49
C ARG A 762 -0.72 -30.84 -0.12
N TYR A 763 0.52 -30.96 -0.56
CA TYR A 763 1.53 -29.93 -0.31
C TYR A 763 1.22 -28.60 -1.02
N ALA A 764 0.66 -28.65 -2.24
CA ALA A 764 0.17 -27.48 -2.95
C ALA A 764 -1.02 -26.83 -2.22
N ALA A 765 -1.95 -27.62 -1.70
CA ALA A 765 -3.07 -27.11 -0.90
C ALA A 765 -2.60 -26.41 0.39
N LEU A 766 -1.60 -26.97 1.08
CA LEU A 766 -0.96 -26.31 2.24
C LEU A 766 -0.30 -24.99 1.83
N THR A 767 0.47 -25.00 0.75
CA THR A 767 1.17 -23.82 0.21
C THR A 767 0.19 -22.71 -0.15
N HIS A 768 -0.90 -23.04 -0.87
CA HIS A 768 -1.96 -22.09 -1.21
C HIS A 768 -2.66 -21.56 0.04
N MET A 769 -2.97 -22.40 1.04
CA MET A 769 -3.62 -21.97 2.28
C MET A 769 -2.76 -20.93 3.03
N VAL A 770 -1.44 -21.09 3.02
CA VAL A 770 -0.51 -20.13 3.62
C VAL A 770 -0.48 -18.83 2.80
N ALA A 771 -0.31 -18.93 1.48
CA ALA A 771 -0.25 -17.76 0.59
C ALA A 771 -1.54 -16.92 0.59
N SER A 772 -2.70 -17.55 0.76
CA SER A 772 -4.02 -16.89 0.82
C SER A 772 -4.46 -16.47 2.22
N HIS A 773 -3.56 -16.54 3.22
CA HIS A 773 -3.87 -16.24 4.63
C HIS A 773 -5.07 -17.06 5.18
N GLY A 774 -5.28 -18.26 4.65
CA GLY A 774 -6.48 -19.07 4.85
C GLY A 774 -6.58 -19.84 6.17
N LEU A 775 -5.54 -19.79 7.02
CA LEU A 775 -5.48 -20.52 8.30
C LEU A 775 -6.72 -20.24 9.18
N ASP A 776 -7.09 -18.96 9.30
CA ASP A 776 -8.19 -18.52 10.17
C ASP A 776 -9.57 -18.67 9.52
N ARG A 777 -9.62 -19.08 8.24
CA ARG A 777 -10.87 -19.28 7.49
C ARG A 777 -11.22 -20.75 7.35
N SER A 778 -10.23 -21.63 7.46
CA SER A 778 -10.44 -23.05 7.34
C SER A 778 -11.15 -23.57 8.59
N SER A 779 -12.44 -23.87 8.47
CA SER A 779 -13.24 -24.47 9.56
C SER A 779 -12.66 -25.80 10.05
N LYS A 780 -11.91 -26.52 9.20
CA LYS A 780 -11.17 -27.73 9.59
C LYS A 780 -10.02 -27.39 10.54
N VAL A 781 -9.23 -26.37 10.21
CA VAL A 781 -8.10 -25.90 11.03
C VAL A 781 -8.60 -25.28 12.32
N LEU A 782 -9.60 -24.38 12.26
CA LEU A 782 -10.16 -23.73 13.44
C LEU A 782 -10.73 -24.71 14.47
N ARG A 783 -11.39 -25.79 14.02
CA ARG A 783 -11.91 -26.83 14.93
C ARG A 783 -10.82 -27.55 15.73
N GLN A 784 -9.60 -27.55 15.24
CA GLN A 784 -8.44 -28.15 15.88
C GLN A 784 -7.49 -27.08 16.43
N THR A 785 -7.89 -25.81 16.43
CA THR A 785 -7.03 -24.73 16.90
C THR A 785 -7.16 -24.58 18.41
N THR A 786 -6.04 -24.47 19.11
CA THR A 786 -6.00 -24.16 20.55
C THR A 786 -5.06 -22.98 20.81
N ILE A 787 -5.40 -22.13 21.78
CA ILE A 787 -4.49 -21.12 22.34
C ILE A 787 -3.60 -21.79 23.39
N GLY A 788 -2.28 -21.65 23.25
CA GLY A 788 -1.29 -22.22 24.15
C GLY A 788 -0.90 -23.67 23.84
N ALA A 789 0.08 -24.19 24.59
CA ALA A 789 0.81 -25.43 24.26
C ALA A 789 0.05 -26.73 24.64
N PHE A 790 -1.24 -26.83 24.32
CA PHE A 790 -2.03 -28.03 24.64
C PHE A 790 -1.70 -29.23 23.74
N PHE A 791 -1.20 -29.00 22.52
CA PHE A 791 -0.87 -30.07 21.55
C PHE A 791 0.40 -30.88 21.86
N MET A 792 1.09 -30.55 22.95
CA MET A 792 2.40 -31.12 23.31
C MET A 792 2.37 -31.96 24.59
N LEU A 793 1.18 -32.35 25.06
CA LEU A 793 0.97 -33.32 26.13
C LEU A 793 0.82 -34.74 25.60
#